data_AF-W9V7F9-F1
#
_entry.id   AF-W9V7F9-F1
#
_cell.length_a   1.000
_cell.length_b   1.000
_cell.length_c   1.000
_cell.angle_alpha   90.00
_cell.angle_beta   90.00
_cell.angle_gamma   90.00
#
_symmetry.space_group_name_H-M   'P 1'
#
loop_
_entity.id
_entity.type
_entity.pdbx_description
1 polymer ?
#
loop_
_entity_poly.entity_id
_entity_poly.type
_entity_poly.pdbx_seq_one_letter_code
_entity_poly.pdbx_strand_id
1 'polypeptide(L)'
;MYATPETGDGWITRIEGREDGGFVVIARFALSPDFRRAIGGREPDLVFAARSRLARLGINILPLGEPDLDGRYCDIRLKVVPAIVSYGIGAHLERIIVPGLRVGRLVFCPTDNRLDSADIHRLIRDNRLQVPEGFSLDGNGYLILRPQRQIFRFQKPLTTEEITAIATHADGKDLLNRLQVREEVDHIELQPRDGLVTACSMFLHSHYVVLRNLDESLGFHLQATVLDPITTRGTNVYLEFINRTEQLIINPSIAASVHEAIRLDPPPRYWHGHDLAEPAPREGSGPDACQALIRVFDRLEASPVGGRYSHRMMAATLDPLPLLTGAPPEQLWTHPQTPRDPRIGTDLAAGLVAEGLHLDIPVECGTKILGELADGARATLLLGYFPNLIEHTEICAAALRQRVARIVFRRASFEHGPFLSSRDHGRLADYEGLGLEVFWCNEMRGHVVRHVFRGLRGYFTTSDKVDRFSSSLIFAIYGSTRPLNDRAVRQTERLLENLRGLFGSDIGILTGGGPGAMQQVTDIAQHMGLMAGSSFIETIDQEPNQSAEFYQTFQARSRQSRQRWFEIASFHLFLIGGVGTLEEIGLTLTDMKLGVIERSPLVFFDGSGNGFYWQGLREQLAEMARQGRVPPWLIDQVLMTSDPDAVPDFYKQRLRLG
;
A
#
# COMPACT_ATOMS: atom_id res chain seq x y z
N MET A 1 11.52 2.86 11.94
CA MET A 1 10.49 1.89 11.49
C MET A 1 10.81 0.52 12.06
N TYR A 2 9.80 -0.31 12.34
CA TYR A 2 10.01 -1.75 12.52
C TYR A 2 9.77 -2.44 11.18
N ALA A 3 10.75 -3.19 10.69
CA ALA A 3 10.65 -3.93 9.45
C ALA A 3 11.21 -5.34 9.63
N THR A 4 10.78 -6.24 8.76
CA THR A 4 11.40 -7.56 8.62
C THR A 4 12.17 -7.52 7.31
N PRO A 5 13.50 -7.34 7.30
CA PRO A 5 14.26 -7.19 6.08
C PRO A 5 13.98 -8.34 5.12
N GLU A 6 13.69 -8.00 3.87
CA GLU A 6 13.28 -8.95 2.85
C GLU A 6 13.73 -8.49 1.46
N THR A 7 13.81 -9.45 0.53
CA THR A 7 13.97 -9.16 -0.90
C THR A 7 12.63 -8.79 -1.53
N GLY A 8 12.67 -8.14 -2.69
CA GLY A 8 11.53 -8.20 -3.62
C GLY A 8 11.26 -9.64 -4.07
N ASP A 9 10.14 -9.85 -4.79
CA ASP A 9 9.78 -11.17 -5.30
C ASP A 9 10.89 -11.75 -6.19
N GLY A 10 11.40 -12.92 -5.84
CA GLY A 10 12.23 -13.74 -6.72
C GLY A 10 11.45 -14.30 -7.89
N TRP A 11 12.15 -14.67 -8.96
CA TRP A 11 11.54 -15.19 -10.19
C TRP A 11 12.24 -16.45 -10.67
N ILE A 12 11.49 -17.34 -11.32
CA ILE A 12 12.06 -18.53 -11.97
C ILE A 12 12.99 -18.09 -13.10
N THR A 13 14.23 -18.57 -13.10
CA THR A 13 15.20 -18.36 -14.18
C THR A 13 15.32 -19.58 -15.08
N ARG A 14 15.19 -20.78 -14.51
CA ARG A 14 15.35 -22.05 -15.22
C ARG A 14 14.45 -23.14 -14.63
N ILE A 15 13.95 -24.01 -15.49
CA ILE A 15 13.25 -25.25 -15.12
C ILE A 15 14.25 -26.40 -15.30
N GLU A 16 14.51 -27.18 -14.25
CA GLU A 16 15.47 -28.28 -14.29
C GLU A 16 14.84 -29.61 -14.72
N GLY A 17 13.57 -29.81 -14.35
CA GLY A 17 12.85 -31.03 -14.70
C GLY A 17 11.54 -31.19 -13.97
N ARG A 18 10.92 -32.35 -14.17
CA ARG A 18 9.66 -32.75 -13.54
C ARG A 18 9.92 -33.94 -12.62
N GLU A 19 9.50 -33.83 -11.36
CA GLU A 19 9.69 -34.85 -10.31
C GLU A 19 8.41 -34.98 -9.47
N ASP A 20 7.95 -36.21 -9.22
CA ASP A 20 6.78 -36.54 -8.35
C ASP A 20 5.52 -35.70 -8.59
N GLY A 21 5.17 -35.42 -9.84
CA GLY A 21 3.99 -34.61 -10.17
C GLY A 21 4.16 -33.09 -9.97
N GLY A 22 5.37 -32.62 -9.68
CA GLY A 22 5.75 -31.20 -9.62
C GLY A 22 6.94 -30.85 -10.52
N PHE A 23 7.42 -29.62 -10.39
CA PHE A 23 8.55 -29.07 -11.15
C PHE A 23 9.69 -28.70 -10.21
N VAL A 24 10.92 -29.01 -10.62
CA VAL A 24 12.11 -28.48 -9.96
C VAL A 24 12.63 -27.30 -10.78
N VAL A 25 12.82 -26.17 -10.11
CA VAL A 25 13.18 -24.90 -10.73
C VAL A 25 14.29 -24.22 -9.98
N ILE A 26 15.05 -23.36 -10.67
CA ILE A 26 15.94 -22.38 -10.05
C ILE A 26 15.22 -21.04 -10.06
N ALA A 27 15.14 -20.42 -8.88
CA ALA A 27 14.62 -19.07 -8.71
C ALA A 27 15.73 -18.13 -8.25
N ARG A 28 15.73 -16.91 -8.77
CA ARG A 28 16.70 -15.85 -8.47
C ARG A 28 16.05 -14.72 -7.70
N PHE A 29 16.74 -14.24 -6.67
CA PHE A 29 16.36 -13.12 -5.82
C PHE A 29 17.39 -12.01 -5.94
N ALA A 30 16.96 -10.76 -6.13
CA ALA A 30 17.86 -9.62 -6.13
C ALA A 30 18.12 -9.16 -4.69
N LEU A 31 19.40 -9.01 -4.32
CA LEU A 31 19.83 -8.61 -3.00
C LEU A 31 20.23 -7.13 -2.99
N SER A 32 19.46 -6.30 -2.28
CA SER A 32 19.82 -4.89 -2.09
C SER A 32 21.08 -4.77 -1.21
N PRO A 33 21.85 -3.67 -1.31
CA PRO A 33 22.95 -3.40 -0.39
C PRO A 33 22.52 -3.43 1.09
N ASP A 34 21.35 -2.87 1.40
CA ASP A 34 20.81 -2.83 2.76
C ASP A 34 20.46 -4.22 3.28
N PHE A 35 19.82 -5.04 2.44
CA PHE A 35 19.48 -6.41 2.81
C PHE A 35 20.73 -7.26 3.06
N ARG A 36 21.77 -7.12 2.20
CA ARG A 36 23.06 -7.80 2.41
C ARG A 36 23.76 -7.37 3.69
N ARG A 37 23.74 -6.06 4.00
CA ARG A 37 24.26 -5.55 5.27
C ARG A 37 23.50 -6.10 6.47
N ALA A 38 22.17 -6.22 6.35
CA ALA A 38 21.33 -6.76 7.42
C ALA A 38 21.62 -8.24 7.70
N ILE A 39 21.85 -9.06 6.66
CA ILE A 39 22.19 -10.48 6.82
C ILE A 39 23.56 -10.65 7.49
N GLY A 40 24.57 -9.90 7.05
CA GLY A 40 25.88 -9.87 7.71
C GLY A 40 26.57 -11.23 7.86
N GLY A 41 26.38 -12.18 6.93
CA GLY A 41 26.93 -13.54 7.01
C GLY A 41 26.08 -14.54 7.83
N ARG A 42 24.80 -14.22 8.04
CA ARG A 42 23.80 -15.10 8.70
C ARG A 42 22.81 -15.68 7.69
N GLU A 43 23.33 -16.23 6.59
CA GLU A 43 22.54 -16.91 5.55
C GLU A 43 21.61 -18.02 6.09
N PRO A 44 21.98 -18.81 7.12
CA PRO A 44 21.08 -19.82 7.68
C PRO A 44 19.78 -19.29 8.29
N ASP A 45 19.73 -17.98 8.61
CA ASP A 45 18.53 -17.32 9.14
C ASP A 45 17.59 -16.80 8.03
N LEU A 46 17.94 -17.06 6.75
CA LEU A 46 17.07 -16.74 5.63
C LEU A 46 15.93 -17.75 5.51
N VAL A 47 14.71 -17.24 5.51
CA VAL A 47 13.49 -18.02 5.30
C VAL A 47 12.91 -17.67 3.93
N PHE A 48 12.73 -18.68 3.09
CA PHE A 48 11.94 -18.54 1.87
C PHE A 48 10.45 -18.53 2.22
N ALA A 49 9.75 -17.45 1.85
CA ALA A 49 8.31 -17.33 1.98
C ALA A 49 7.68 -17.26 0.57
N ALA A 50 6.92 -18.29 0.21
CA ALA A 50 6.20 -18.36 -1.05
C ALA A 50 5.10 -17.30 -1.13
N ARG A 51 4.72 -16.88 -2.35
CA ARG A 51 3.59 -15.96 -2.53
C ARG A 51 2.29 -16.59 -2.02
N SER A 52 1.63 -15.95 -1.05
CA SER A 52 0.32 -16.39 -0.54
C SER A 52 -0.71 -16.61 -1.67
N ARG A 53 -0.69 -15.79 -2.75
CA ARG A 53 -1.60 -16.01 -3.89
C ARG A 53 -1.43 -17.37 -4.58
N LEU A 54 -0.21 -17.90 -4.65
CA LEU A 54 0.06 -19.23 -5.22
C LEU A 54 -0.31 -20.33 -4.22
N ALA A 55 -0.01 -20.14 -2.93
CA ALA A 55 -0.45 -21.03 -1.87
C ALA A 55 -1.99 -21.16 -1.84
N ARG A 56 -2.72 -20.05 -1.99
CA ARG A 56 -4.19 -20.02 -2.06
C ARG A 56 -4.77 -20.66 -3.33
N LEU A 57 -3.99 -20.75 -4.41
CA LEU A 57 -4.32 -21.60 -5.56
C LEU A 57 -4.05 -23.09 -5.26
N GLY A 58 -3.53 -23.44 -4.09
CA GLY A 58 -3.13 -24.80 -3.77
C GLY A 58 -1.80 -25.21 -4.38
N ILE A 59 -0.93 -24.24 -4.71
CA ILE A 59 0.43 -24.50 -5.19
C ILE A 59 1.40 -24.33 -4.02
N ASN A 60 2.15 -25.37 -3.70
CA ASN A 60 3.20 -25.30 -2.69
C ASN A 60 4.57 -25.18 -3.36
N ILE A 61 5.44 -24.31 -2.83
CA ILE A 61 6.79 -24.07 -3.35
C ILE A 61 7.77 -24.32 -2.22
N LEU A 62 8.52 -25.41 -2.32
CA LEU A 62 9.40 -25.90 -1.25
C LEU A 62 10.87 -25.64 -1.60
N PRO A 63 11.69 -25.07 -0.70
CA PRO A 63 13.13 -25.02 -0.91
C PRO A 63 13.73 -26.42 -0.82
N LEU A 64 14.63 -26.76 -1.75
CA LEU A 64 15.32 -28.05 -1.82
C LEU A 64 16.78 -28.01 -1.33
N GLY A 65 17.28 -26.84 -0.94
CA GLY A 65 18.65 -26.65 -0.50
C GLY A 65 18.87 -25.25 0.06
N GLU A 66 20.10 -24.98 0.48
CA GLU A 66 20.49 -23.66 0.99
C GLU A 66 20.56 -22.62 -0.14
N PRO A 67 20.33 -21.33 0.18
CA PRO A 67 20.45 -20.26 -0.80
C PRO A 67 21.91 -20.08 -1.25
N ASP A 68 22.15 -20.02 -2.56
CA ASP A 68 23.47 -19.73 -3.14
C ASP A 68 23.61 -18.23 -3.41
N LEU A 69 24.50 -17.54 -2.71
CA LEU A 69 24.69 -16.09 -2.87
C LEU A 69 25.79 -15.77 -3.87
N ASP A 70 25.42 -15.10 -4.96
CA ASP A 70 26.33 -14.58 -5.98
C ASP A 70 26.24 -13.05 -6.03
N GLY A 71 26.98 -12.40 -5.12
CA GLY A 71 27.19 -10.95 -5.11
C GLY A 71 25.90 -10.13 -4.92
N ARG A 72 25.20 -9.83 -6.01
CA ARG A 72 23.93 -9.06 -6.02
C ARG A 72 22.69 -9.94 -6.14
N TYR A 73 22.87 -11.25 -6.30
CA TYR A 73 21.78 -12.19 -6.46
C TYR A 73 21.92 -13.35 -5.47
N CYS A 74 20.80 -14.01 -5.23
CA CYS A 74 20.76 -15.30 -4.55
C CYS A 74 19.92 -16.25 -5.39
N ASP A 75 20.43 -17.45 -5.67
CA ASP A 75 19.72 -18.49 -6.39
C ASP A 75 19.31 -19.62 -5.43
N ILE A 76 18.07 -20.08 -5.55
CA ILE A 76 17.54 -21.18 -4.74
C ILE A 76 16.90 -22.22 -5.65
N ARG A 77 17.19 -23.48 -5.37
CA ARG A 77 16.49 -24.61 -5.97
C ARG A 77 15.16 -24.85 -5.26
N LEU A 78 14.06 -24.77 -5.99
CA LEU A 78 12.69 -24.89 -5.45
C LEU A 78 11.94 -26.06 -6.13
N LYS A 79 11.09 -26.75 -5.36
CA LYS A 79 10.12 -27.74 -5.85
C LYS A 79 8.72 -27.14 -5.81
N VAL A 80 8.09 -27.02 -6.97
CA VAL A 80 6.72 -26.51 -7.13
C VAL A 80 5.76 -27.67 -7.34
N VAL A 81 4.79 -27.85 -6.45
CA VAL A 81 3.83 -28.97 -6.48
C VAL A 81 2.39 -28.50 -6.34
N PRO A 82 1.43 -29.20 -6.98
CA PRO A 82 0.03 -29.02 -6.66
C PRO A 82 -0.25 -29.72 -5.32
N ALA A 83 -0.69 -28.96 -4.33
CA ALA A 83 -0.83 -29.43 -2.95
C ALA A 83 -2.29 -29.60 -2.51
N ILE A 84 -3.22 -28.81 -3.06
CA ILE A 84 -4.68 -28.99 -2.83
C ILE A 84 -5.26 -29.73 -4.02
N VAL A 85 -5.65 -31.00 -3.81
CA VAL A 85 -6.06 -31.91 -4.88
C VAL A 85 -7.40 -31.49 -5.46
N SER A 86 -8.36 -31.11 -4.61
CA SER A 86 -9.71 -30.70 -5.04
C SER A 86 -9.74 -29.47 -5.95
N TYR A 87 -8.67 -28.68 -5.99
CA TYR A 87 -8.57 -27.50 -6.86
C TYR A 87 -8.15 -27.86 -8.30
N GLY A 88 -7.62 -29.06 -8.54
CA GLY A 88 -7.29 -29.53 -9.90
C GLY A 88 -6.14 -28.79 -10.59
N ILE A 89 -5.35 -27.98 -9.85
CA ILE A 89 -4.29 -27.12 -10.44
C ILE A 89 -3.16 -27.90 -11.12
N GLY A 90 -2.95 -29.17 -10.77
CA GLY A 90 -1.91 -30.00 -11.37
C GLY A 90 -1.94 -30.04 -12.90
N ALA A 91 -3.14 -29.99 -13.51
CA ALA A 91 -3.30 -29.98 -14.96
C ALA A 91 -2.83 -28.67 -15.63
N HIS A 92 -2.69 -27.59 -14.86
CA HIS A 92 -2.35 -26.26 -15.35
C HIS A 92 -0.90 -25.85 -15.06
N LEU A 93 -0.20 -26.56 -14.17
CA LEU A 93 1.15 -26.18 -13.73
C LEU A 93 2.14 -26.00 -14.88
N GLU A 94 2.11 -26.89 -15.88
CA GLU A 94 3.01 -26.81 -17.04
C GLU A 94 2.92 -25.48 -17.80
N ARG A 95 1.76 -24.82 -17.79
CA ARG A 95 1.55 -23.53 -18.45
C ARG A 95 1.96 -22.34 -17.59
N ILE A 96 1.94 -22.51 -16.26
CA ILE A 96 2.17 -21.42 -15.30
C ILE A 96 3.65 -21.38 -14.88
N ILE A 97 4.28 -22.54 -14.73
CA ILE A 97 5.68 -22.66 -14.33
C ILE A 97 6.56 -22.37 -15.54
N VAL A 98 6.84 -21.09 -15.75
CA VAL A 98 7.69 -20.56 -16.82
C VAL A 98 8.75 -19.61 -16.25
N PRO A 99 9.89 -19.42 -16.94
CA PRO A 99 10.83 -18.37 -16.58
C PRO A 99 10.13 -17.00 -16.48
N GLY A 100 10.40 -16.28 -15.39
CA GLY A 100 9.75 -15.01 -15.05
C GLY A 100 8.60 -15.11 -14.05
N LEU A 101 8.04 -16.31 -13.79
CA LEU A 101 7.03 -16.47 -12.73
C LEU A 101 7.63 -16.07 -11.37
N ARG A 102 6.92 -15.19 -10.66
CA ARG A 102 7.31 -14.73 -9.31
C ARG A 102 6.91 -15.76 -8.26
N VAL A 103 7.86 -16.20 -7.44
CA VAL A 103 7.69 -17.36 -6.55
C VAL A 103 7.51 -17.01 -5.07
N GLY A 104 8.06 -15.88 -4.63
CA GLY A 104 8.05 -15.47 -3.22
C GLY A 104 9.22 -14.56 -2.90
N ARG A 105 9.50 -14.38 -1.61
CA ARG A 105 10.58 -13.53 -1.10
C ARG A 105 11.51 -14.31 -0.17
N LEU A 106 12.75 -13.85 -0.06
CA LEU A 106 13.65 -14.22 1.02
C LEU A 106 13.47 -13.22 2.16
N VAL A 107 13.31 -13.74 3.36
CA VAL A 107 13.11 -12.93 4.56
C VAL A 107 14.19 -13.28 5.57
N PHE A 108 14.84 -12.26 6.12
CA PHE A 108 15.82 -12.45 7.17
C PHE A 108 15.10 -12.56 8.52
N CYS A 109 15.17 -13.73 9.15
CA CYS A 109 14.49 -14.04 10.41
C CYS A 109 15.48 -14.51 11.48
N PRO A 110 16.24 -13.60 12.11
CA PRO A 110 17.24 -13.92 13.12
C PRO A 110 16.64 -14.72 14.29
N THR A 111 17.27 -15.84 14.66
CA THR A 111 16.77 -16.70 15.74
C THR A 111 16.89 -16.08 17.14
N ASP A 112 17.83 -15.17 17.33
CA ASP A 112 18.08 -14.38 18.54
C ASP A 112 16.98 -13.36 18.85
N ASN A 113 16.18 -12.98 17.86
CA ASN A 113 15.03 -12.09 18.06
C ASN A 113 13.76 -12.83 18.48
N ARG A 114 13.81 -14.15 18.61
CA ARG A 114 12.66 -14.97 18.99
C ARG A 114 12.25 -14.67 20.44
N LEU A 115 10.97 -14.38 20.63
CA LEU A 115 10.40 -14.12 21.96
C LEU A 115 10.03 -15.41 22.68
N ASP A 116 10.09 -15.38 24.01
CA ASP A 116 9.62 -16.45 24.87
C ASP A 116 8.10 -16.34 25.16
N SER A 117 7.56 -17.32 25.88
CA SER A 117 6.13 -17.34 26.21
C SER A 117 5.69 -16.21 27.14
N ALA A 118 6.56 -15.74 28.05
CA ALA A 118 6.22 -14.67 28.97
C ALA A 118 6.11 -13.32 28.23
N ASP A 119 7.02 -13.07 27.30
CA ASP A 119 7.02 -11.87 26.46
C ASP A 119 5.84 -11.85 25.49
N ILE A 120 5.57 -12.98 24.81
CA ILE A 120 4.42 -13.11 23.92
C ILE A 120 3.11 -12.83 24.68
N HIS A 121 2.92 -13.44 25.84
CA HIS A 121 1.71 -13.25 26.64
C HIS A 121 1.54 -11.78 27.11
N ARG A 122 2.65 -11.13 27.49
CA ARG A 122 2.65 -9.70 27.86
C ARG A 122 2.21 -8.82 26.69
N LEU A 123 2.73 -9.07 25.50
CA LEU A 123 2.37 -8.32 24.29
C LEU A 123 0.89 -8.47 23.93
N ILE A 124 0.33 -9.67 24.09
CA ILE A 124 -1.10 -9.92 23.85
C ILE A 124 -1.95 -9.16 24.86
N ARG A 125 -1.64 -9.29 26.16
CA ARG A 125 -2.36 -8.60 27.24
C ARG A 125 -2.36 -7.07 27.07
N ASP A 126 -1.24 -6.52 26.60
CA ASP A 126 -1.04 -5.07 26.45
C ASP A 126 -1.52 -4.56 25.06
N ASN A 127 -2.22 -5.38 24.26
CA ASN A 127 -2.68 -5.08 22.89
C ASN A 127 -1.55 -4.61 21.93
N ARG A 128 -0.32 -5.08 22.17
CA ARG A 128 0.82 -4.86 21.25
C ARG A 128 0.95 -5.97 20.21
N LEU A 129 0.23 -7.07 20.40
CA LEU A 129 0.10 -8.20 19.49
C LEU A 129 -1.32 -8.75 19.59
N GLN A 130 -2.15 -8.57 18.56
CA GLN A 130 -3.50 -9.12 18.53
C GLN A 130 -3.47 -10.43 17.77
N VAL A 131 -3.95 -11.49 18.42
CA VAL A 131 -3.93 -12.86 17.88
C VAL A 131 -5.36 -13.38 17.74
N PRO A 132 -5.57 -14.47 16.97
CA PRO A 132 -6.89 -15.08 16.84
C PRO A 132 -7.42 -15.59 18.18
N GLU A 133 -8.73 -15.48 18.38
CA GLU A 133 -9.42 -16.07 19.52
C GLU A 133 -9.17 -17.59 19.60
N GLY A 134 -8.98 -18.09 20.82
CA GLY A 134 -8.75 -19.51 21.05
C GLY A 134 -7.33 -19.97 20.73
N PHE A 135 -6.36 -19.05 20.64
CA PHE A 135 -4.94 -19.41 20.58
C PHE A 135 -4.49 -20.21 21.81
N SER A 136 -3.31 -20.83 21.71
CA SER A 136 -2.63 -21.41 22.86
C SER A 136 -1.15 -21.06 22.81
N LEU A 137 -0.50 -20.96 23.97
CA LEU A 137 0.92 -20.65 24.06
C LEU A 137 1.60 -21.76 24.84
N ASP A 138 2.56 -22.44 24.21
CA ASP A 138 3.25 -23.56 24.84
C ASP A 138 4.45 -23.10 25.69
N GLY A 139 5.02 -24.02 26.46
CA GLY A 139 6.18 -23.74 27.32
C GLY A 139 7.48 -23.43 26.56
N ASN A 140 7.52 -23.68 25.25
CA ASN A 140 8.66 -23.41 24.38
C ASN A 140 8.52 -22.07 23.64
N GLY A 141 7.48 -21.28 23.92
CA GLY A 141 7.22 -20.01 23.25
C GLY A 141 6.70 -20.16 21.82
N TYR A 142 5.99 -21.25 21.51
CA TYR A 142 5.21 -21.36 20.28
C TYR A 142 3.77 -20.94 20.51
N LEU A 143 3.34 -19.98 19.71
CA LEU A 143 1.96 -19.54 19.62
C LEU A 143 1.21 -20.48 18.67
N ILE A 144 0.31 -21.29 19.20
CA ILE A 144 -0.56 -22.18 18.43
C ILE A 144 -1.76 -21.37 17.96
N LEU A 145 -1.80 -21.14 16.65
CA LEU A 145 -2.85 -20.40 15.97
C LEU A 145 -3.97 -21.35 15.58
N ARG A 146 -5.19 -21.02 16.01
CA ARG A 146 -6.41 -21.67 15.57
C ARG A 146 -7.08 -20.80 14.50
N PRO A 147 -7.37 -21.33 13.30
CA PRO A 147 -8.08 -20.59 12.29
C PRO A 147 -9.50 -20.22 12.74
N GLN A 148 -10.06 -19.18 12.13
CA GLN A 148 -11.47 -18.87 12.30
C GLN A 148 -12.31 -19.96 11.62
N ARG A 149 -13.53 -20.20 12.12
CA ARG A 149 -14.44 -21.23 11.59
C ARG A 149 -15.07 -20.81 10.26
N GLN A 150 -14.23 -20.69 9.26
CA GLN A 150 -14.54 -20.28 7.90
C GLN A 150 -13.55 -20.95 6.95
N ILE A 151 -13.99 -21.19 5.73
CA ILE A 151 -13.15 -21.71 4.66
C ILE A 151 -13.38 -20.90 3.38
N PHE A 152 -12.40 -20.93 2.48
CA PHE A 152 -12.47 -20.28 1.19
C PHE A 152 -12.46 -21.34 0.10
N ARG A 153 -13.48 -21.33 -0.75
CA ARG A 153 -13.66 -22.29 -1.84
C ARG A 153 -13.89 -21.59 -3.16
N PHE A 154 -13.48 -22.22 -4.25
CA PHE A 154 -13.86 -21.79 -5.58
C PHE A 154 -15.26 -22.31 -5.90
N GLN A 155 -16.16 -21.44 -6.38
CA GLN A 155 -17.53 -21.84 -6.74
C GLN A 155 -17.57 -22.74 -8.00
N LYS A 156 -16.54 -22.65 -8.83
CA LYS A 156 -16.34 -23.43 -10.05
C LYS A 156 -14.87 -23.80 -10.17
N PRO A 157 -14.52 -24.88 -10.89
CA PRO A 157 -13.16 -25.10 -11.34
C PRO A 157 -12.63 -23.87 -12.09
N LEU A 158 -11.40 -23.47 -11.79
CA LEU A 158 -10.77 -22.31 -12.43
C LEU A 158 -10.37 -22.64 -13.87
N THR A 159 -10.53 -21.68 -14.78
CA THR A 159 -10.01 -21.82 -16.15
C THR A 159 -8.51 -21.59 -16.19
N THR A 160 -7.86 -22.01 -17.28
CA THR A 160 -6.42 -21.77 -17.46
C THR A 160 -6.10 -20.28 -17.46
N GLU A 161 -6.95 -19.47 -18.09
CA GLU A 161 -6.80 -18.01 -18.16
C GLU A 161 -6.94 -17.37 -16.78
N GLU A 162 -7.92 -17.80 -15.98
CA GLU A 162 -8.09 -17.32 -14.60
C GLU A 162 -6.86 -17.64 -13.74
N ILE A 163 -6.35 -18.88 -13.80
CA ILE A 163 -5.17 -19.27 -13.03
C ILE A 163 -3.93 -18.49 -13.48
N THR A 164 -3.73 -18.35 -14.80
CA THR A 164 -2.60 -17.58 -15.36
C THR A 164 -2.66 -16.12 -14.91
N ALA A 165 -3.84 -15.50 -14.98
CA ALA A 165 -4.03 -14.12 -14.53
C ALA A 165 -3.74 -13.97 -13.03
N ILE A 166 -4.25 -14.87 -12.18
CA ILE A 166 -3.95 -14.85 -10.73
C ILE A 166 -2.46 -14.99 -10.47
N ALA A 167 -1.78 -15.89 -11.20
CA ALA A 167 -0.37 -16.21 -10.98
C ALA A 167 0.59 -15.15 -11.52
N THR A 168 0.21 -14.36 -12.53
CA THR A 168 1.13 -13.48 -13.26
C THR A 168 0.75 -11.99 -13.26
N HIS A 169 -0.53 -11.63 -13.28
CA HIS A 169 -0.95 -10.22 -13.38
C HIS A 169 -0.76 -9.47 -12.05
N ALA A 170 -0.72 -8.14 -12.14
CA ALA A 170 -0.59 -7.24 -10.99
C ALA A 170 -1.83 -7.28 -10.07
N ASP A 171 -3.03 -7.33 -10.67
CA ASP A 171 -4.33 -7.40 -10.01
C ASP A 171 -4.80 -8.84 -9.73
N GLY A 172 -3.92 -9.83 -9.90
CA GLY A 172 -4.26 -11.25 -9.72
C GLY A 172 -4.80 -11.59 -8.33
N LYS A 173 -4.44 -10.81 -7.29
CA LYS A 173 -5.00 -10.95 -5.93
C LYS A 173 -6.49 -10.58 -5.88
N ASP A 174 -6.90 -9.54 -6.60
CA ASP A 174 -8.28 -9.06 -6.63
C ASP A 174 -9.17 -10.06 -7.36
N LEU A 175 -8.66 -10.63 -8.46
CA LEU A 175 -9.34 -11.72 -9.16
C LEU A 175 -9.50 -12.95 -8.25
N LEU A 176 -8.44 -13.33 -7.54
CA LEU A 176 -8.47 -14.45 -6.58
C LEU A 176 -9.50 -14.20 -5.46
N ASN A 177 -9.54 -13.00 -4.88
CA ASN A 177 -10.51 -12.64 -3.85
C ASN A 177 -11.96 -12.69 -4.35
N ARG A 178 -12.20 -12.35 -5.62
CA ARG A 178 -13.53 -12.45 -6.24
C ARG A 178 -13.96 -13.90 -6.48
N LEU A 179 -13.01 -14.76 -6.86
CA LEU A 179 -13.29 -16.16 -7.21
C LEU A 179 -13.33 -17.09 -6.00
N GLN A 180 -12.61 -16.77 -4.92
CA GLN A 180 -12.65 -17.51 -3.66
C GLN A 180 -13.75 -16.98 -2.74
N VAL A 181 -14.77 -17.79 -2.55
CA VAL A 181 -15.92 -17.44 -1.72
C VAL A 181 -15.74 -17.98 -0.31
N ARG A 182 -15.92 -17.09 0.66
CA ARG A 182 -15.96 -17.43 2.09
C ARG A 182 -17.26 -18.17 2.43
N GLU A 183 -17.10 -19.30 3.09
CA GLU A 183 -18.16 -20.13 3.68
C GLU A 183 -17.90 -20.25 5.18
N GLU A 184 -18.90 -19.96 6.00
CA GLU A 184 -18.83 -20.19 7.45
C GLU A 184 -19.16 -21.64 7.76
N VAL A 185 -18.42 -22.25 8.68
CA VAL A 185 -18.53 -23.66 9.04
C VAL A 185 -18.57 -23.81 10.56
N ASP A 186 -19.13 -24.90 11.07
CA ASP A 186 -19.12 -25.19 12.51
C ASP A 186 -17.74 -25.68 12.97
N HIS A 187 -17.12 -26.51 12.16
CA HIS A 187 -15.76 -27.04 12.31
C HIS A 187 -15.08 -27.11 10.94
N ILE A 188 -13.78 -26.91 10.93
CA ILE A 188 -13.00 -27.02 9.69
C ILE A 188 -12.64 -28.49 9.49
N GLU A 189 -13.15 -29.08 8.41
CA GLU A 189 -12.83 -30.45 8.00
C GLU A 189 -11.74 -30.45 6.94
N LEU A 190 -10.57 -30.97 7.29
CA LEU A 190 -9.46 -31.13 6.37
C LEU A 190 -9.38 -32.60 5.93
N GLN A 191 -9.96 -32.86 4.75
CA GLN A 191 -10.15 -34.22 4.22
C GLN A 191 -8.82 -34.95 3.98
N PRO A 192 -8.77 -36.29 4.11
CA PRO A 192 -7.59 -37.08 3.81
C PRO A 192 -7.00 -36.78 2.43
N ARG A 193 -5.68 -36.61 2.34
CA ARG A 193 -4.94 -36.33 1.10
C ARG A 193 -5.42 -35.11 0.31
N ASP A 194 -6.07 -34.15 0.95
CA ASP A 194 -6.54 -32.91 0.32
C ASP A 194 -6.19 -31.68 1.17
N GLY A 195 -6.59 -30.50 0.72
CA GLY A 195 -6.39 -29.26 1.46
C GLY A 195 -7.49 -28.24 1.28
N LEU A 196 -7.34 -27.13 1.99
CA LEU A 196 -8.24 -25.99 1.91
C LEU A 196 -7.53 -24.70 2.33
N VAL A 197 -8.18 -23.59 2.03
CA VAL A 197 -7.79 -22.28 2.51
C VAL A 197 -8.75 -21.85 3.61
N THR A 198 -8.22 -21.39 4.73
CA THR A 198 -8.95 -20.73 5.82
C THR A 198 -8.24 -19.40 6.13
N ALA A 199 -8.64 -18.68 7.17
CA ALA A 199 -7.95 -17.47 7.60
C ALA A 199 -8.15 -17.20 9.09
N CYS A 200 -7.34 -16.28 9.61
CA CYS A 200 -7.53 -15.69 10.93
C CYS A 200 -7.22 -14.19 10.92
N SER A 201 -7.70 -13.44 11.91
CA SER A 201 -7.32 -12.04 12.11
C SER A 201 -6.09 -11.96 13.01
N MET A 202 -5.11 -11.16 12.61
CA MET A 202 -3.93 -10.88 13.42
C MET A 202 -3.43 -9.48 13.10
N PHE A 203 -3.01 -8.74 14.14
CA PHE A 203 -2.44 -7.41 13.98
C PHE A 203 -1.06 -7.37 14.63
N LEU A 204 -0.07 -7.08 13.80
CA LEU A 204 1.34 -7.08 14.16
C LEU A 204 1.87 -5.63 14.18
N HIS A 205 2.57 -5.26 15.24
CA HIS A 205 3.10 -3.91 15.44
C HIS A 205 4.61 -3.83 15.21
N SER A 206 5.39 -4.20 16.23
CA SER A 206 6.85 -4.25 16.21
C SER A 206 7.38 -5.68 16.14
N HIS A 207 6.57 -6.61 15.64
CA HIS A 207 6.86 -8.05 15.66
C HIS A 207 6.52 -8.69 14.34
N TYR A 208 7.21 -9.77 13.99
CA TYR A 208 6.83 -10.66 12.89
C TYR A 208 6.61 -12.08 13.40
N VAL A 209 5.85 -12.85 12.64
CA VAL A 209 5.48 -14.21 12.99
C VAL A 209 5.95 -15.15 11.88
N VAL A 210 6.59 -16.25 12.28
CA VAL A 210 7.00 -17.33 11.36
C VAL A 210 6.22 -18.59 11.71
N LEU A 211 5.38 -19.04 10.77
CA LEU A 211 4.60 -20.26 10.86
C LEU A 211 5.51 -21.49 10.76
N ARG A 212 5.27 -22.49 11.61
CA ARG A 212 6.09 -23.70 11.75
C ARG A 212 5.21 -24.94 11.79
N ASN A 213 5.46 -25.86 10.86
CA ASN A 213 4.84 -27.18 10.84
C ASN A 213 5.56 -28.07 11.87
N LEU A 214 5.10 -28.05 13.13
CA LEU A 214 5.67 -28.87 14.21
C LEU A 214 5.00 -30.25 14.35
N ASP A 215 3.72 -30.33 14.00
CA ASP A 215 2.93 -31.55 14.09
C ASP A 215 2.02 -31.67 12.86
N GLU A 216 2.42 -32.53 11.92
CA GLU A 216 1.65 -32.75 10.69
C GLU A 216 0.30 -33.43 10.94
N SER A 217 0.09 -34.04 12.13
CA SER A 217 -1.20 -34.65 12.48
C SER A 217 -2.32 -33.62 12.70
N LEU A 218 -1.95 -32.35 12.90
CA LEU A 218 -2.88 -31.22 13.01
C LEU A 218 -3.01 -30.44 11.69
N GLY A 219 -2.45 -30.97 10.61
CA GLY A 219 -2.40 -30.36 9.28
C GLY A 219 -1.03 -29.75 8.98
N PHE A 220 -0.72 -29.65 7.68
CA PHE A 220 0.51 -29.05 7.20
C PHE A 220 0.19 -27.74 6.48
N HIS A 221 0.78 -26.64 6.91
CA HIS A 221 0.66 -25.33 6.27
C HIS A 221 1.61 -25.21 5.07
N LEU A 222 1.16 -24.61 3.97
CA LEU A 222 1.99 -24.36 2.78
C LEU A 222 3.10 -23.31 3.03
N GLN A 223 4.03 -23.14 2.10
CA GLN A 223 5.25 -22.31 2.31
C GLN A 223 5.04 -20.78 2.34
N ALA A 224 3.81 -20.30 2.54
CA ALA A 224 3.53 -18.88 2.83
C ALA A 224 3.68 -18.62 4.34
N THR A 225 4.90 -18.68 4.85
CA THR A 225 5.16 -18.89 6.30
C THR A 225 5.54 -17.64 7.09
N VAL A 226 5.89 -16.52 6.44
CA VAL A 226 6.37 -15.30 7.14
C VAL A 226 5.34 -14.18 7.07
N LEU A 227 4.85 -13.81 8.25
CA LEU A 227 3.87 -12.76 8.49
C LEU A 227 4.59 -11.54 9.08
N ASP A 228 4.76 -10.48 8.29
CA ASP A 228 5.48 -9.27 8.71
C ASP A 228 4.51 -8.14 9.13
N PRO A 229 4.95 -7.19 9.98
CA PRO A 229 4.10 -6.15 10.52
C PRO A 229 3.65 -5.09 9.52
N ILE A 230 4.14 -5.07 8.27
CA ILE A 230 3.74 -4.06 7.28
C ILE A 230 2.71 -4.66 6.33
N THR A 231 2.97 -5.86 5.82
CA THR A 231 2.10 -6.54 4.85
C THR A 231 1.02 -7.41 5.51
N THR A 232 1.23 -7.84 6.75
CA THR A 232 0.32 -8.71 7.52
C THR A 232 -0.40 -7.94 8.64
N ARG A 233 -1.03 -6.82 8.28
CA ARG A 233 -2.04 -6.14 9.10
C ARG A 233 -3.38 -6.27 8.41
N GLY A 234 -4.14 -7.30 8.76
CA GLY A 234 -5.32 -7.64 7.99
C GLY A 234 -6.35 -8.46 8.75
N THR A 235 -7.59 -8.38 8.28
CA THR A 235 -8.71 -9.12 8.86
C THR A 235 -8.75 -10.57 8.36
N ASN A 236 -7.96 -10.91 7.33
CA ASN A 236 -7.84 -12.27 6.78
C ASN A 236 -6.37 -12.62 6.48
N VAL A 237 -5.60 -12.96 7.50
CA VAL A 237 -4.35 -13.70 7.32
C VAL A 237 -4.73 -15.10 6.86
N TYR A 238 -4.59 -15.37 5.56
CA TYR A 238 -4.91 -16.66 4.96
C TYR A 238 -3.96 -17.74 5.48
N LEU A 239 -4.53 -18.91 5.76
CA LEU A 239 -3.80 -20.10 6.17
C LEU A 239 -4.18 -21.23 5.22
N GLU A 240 -3.19 -21.78 4.53
CA GLU A 240 -3.39 -22.83 3.54
C GLU A 240 -2.94 -24.17 4.11
N PHE A 241 -3.90 -25.03 4.47
CA PHE A 241 -3.63 -26.33 5.08
C PHE A 241 -3.82 -27.46 4.07
N ILE A 242 -2.96 -28.47 4.18
CA ILE A 242 -3.11 -29.76 3.53
C ILE A 242 -3.02 -30.88 4.57
N ASN A 243 -3.75 -31.97 4.33
CA ASN A 243 -3.69 -33.18 5.11
C ASN A 243 -2.98 -34.25 4.28
N ARG A 244 -1.80 -34.68 4.75
CA ARG A 244 -1.01 -35.74 4.11
C ARG A 244 -1.34 -37.13 4.62
N THR A 245 -2.24 -37.23 5.59
CA THR A 245 -2.63 -38.49 6.23
C THR A 245 -3.85 -39.10 5.55
N GLU A 246 -4.15 -40.36 5.91
CA GLU A 246 -5.36 -41.07 5.50
C GLU A 246 -6.57 -40.78 6.40
N GLN A 247 -6.40 -39.98 7.46
CA GLN A 247 -7.42 -39.74 8.48
C GLN A 247 -7.95 -38.32 8.38
N LEU A 248 -9.23 -38.13 8.72
CA LEU A 248 -9.84 -36.81 8.74
C LEU A 248 -9.24 -35.97 9.87
N ILE A 249 -8.84 -34.73 9.57
CA ILE A 249 -8.39 -33.76 10.57
C ILE A 249 -9.52 -32.74 10.79
N ILE A 250 -9.89 -32.53 12.06
CA ILE A 250 -10.90 -31.55 12.47
C ILE A 250 -10.21 -30.39 13.18
N ASN A 251 -10.50 -29.17 12.74
CA ASN A 251 -9.94 -27.92 13.27
C ASN A 251 -8.40 -27.92 13.25
N PRO A 252 -7.79 -27.87 12.05
CA PRO A 252 -6.34 -27.83 11.93
C PRO A 252 -5.77 -26.61 12.64
N SER A 253 -4.50 -26.71 13.07
CA SER A 253 -3.81 -25.62 13.76
C SER A 253 -2.37 -25.55 13.31
N ILE A 254 -1.76 -24.37 13.49
CA ILE A 254 -0.36 -24.15 13.11
C ILE A 254 0.38 -23.49 14.26
N ALA A 255 1.58 -23.98 14.55
CA ALA A 255 2.47 -23.36 15.52
C ALA A 255 3.17 -22.16 14.87
N ALA A 256 3.48 -21.15 15.66
CA ALA A 256 4.16 -19.97 15.17
C ALA A 256 5.19 -19.49 16.20
N SER A 257 6.37 -19.12 15.72
CA SER A 257 7.35 -18.37 16.51
C SER A 257 7.12 -16.88 16.30
N VAL A 258 7.11 -16.12 17.40
CA VAL A 258 7.00 -14.65 17.39
C VAL A 258 8.39 -14.06 17.58
N HIS A 259 8.71 -13.02 16.82
CA HIS A 259 10.02 -12.39 16.84
C HIS A 259 9.90 -10.88 16.90
N GLU A 260 10.85 -10.23 17.57
CA GLU A 260 10.98 -8.78 17.49
C GLU A 260 11.47 -8.36 16.09
N ALA A 261 10.73 -7.45 15.46
CA ALA A 261 11.11 -6.91 14.17
C ALA A 261 12.31 -5.99 14.30
N ILE A 262 13.13 -5.91 13.25
CA ILE A 262 14.34 -5.09 13.27
C ILE A 262 13.93 -3.63 13.21
N ARG A 263 14.42 -2.85 14.18
CA ARG A 263 14.32 -1.40 14.14
C ARG A 263 15.29 -0.87 13.11
N LEU A 264 14.74 -0.39 12.00
CA LEU A 264 15.49 0.34 10.99
C LEU A 264 15.34 1.83 11.28
N ASP A 265 16.47 2.51 11.41
CA ASP A 265 16.52 3.96 11.29
C ASP A 265 16.52 4.27 9.79
N PRO A 266 15.43 4.85 9.25
CA PRO A 266 15.43 5.20 7.83
C PRO A 266 16.58 6.14 7.53
N PRO A 267 17.29 5.94 6.41
CA PRO A 267 18.19 6.97 5.93
C PRO A 267 17.37 8.24 5.71
N PRO A 268 17.89 9.40 6.11
CA PRO A 268 17.18 10.64 5.88
C PRO A 268 17.01 10.86 4.37
N ARG A 269 15.77 11.05 3.93
CA ARG A 269 15.43 11.20 2.50
C ARG A 269 15.32 12.68 2.16
N TYR A 270 16.27 13.22 1.42
CA TYR A 270 16.24 14.61 0.99
C TYR A 270 15.91 14.73 -0.49
N TRP A 271 15.24 15.82 -0.87
CA TRP A 271 14.96 16.10 -2.28
C TRP A 271 16.25 16.32 -3.10
N HIS A 272 17.34 16.74 -2.45
CA HIS A 272 18.66 16.94 -3.07
C HIS A 272 19.56 15.69 -2.95
N GLY A 273 19.09 14.59 -2.32
CA GLY A 273 19.71 13.28 -2.44
C GLY A 273 21.06 13.04 -1.74
N HIS A 274 21.50 13.90 -0.82
CA HIS A 274 22.73 13.66 -0.04
C HIS A 274 22.45 12.87 1.24
N ASP A 275 23.19 11.78 1.47
CA ASP A 275 23.24 11.11 2.79
C ASP A 275 24.16 11.92 3.71
N LEU A 276 23.61 12.54 4.77
CA LEU A 276 24.44 13.18 5.80
C LEU A 276 25.02 12.11 6.74
N ALA A 277 26.35 12.04 6.85
CA ALA A 277 27.07 11.08 7.69
C ALA A 277 27.11 11.46 9.18
N GLU A 278 26.72 12.69 9.56
CA GLU A 278 26.74 13.20 10.94
C GLU A 278 25.46 13.97 11.30
N PRO A 279 25.09 14.06 12.60
CA PRO A 279 23.90 14.77 13.03
C PRO A 279 24.14 16.28 13.06
N ALA A 280 24.21 16.92 11.90
CA ALA A 280 23.86 18.34 11.78
C ALA A 280 22.35 18.49 12.11
N PRO A 281 21.88 19.66 12.57
CA PRO A 281 20.45 19.88 12.80
C PRO A 281 19.70 19.46 11.54
N ARG A 282 18.76 18.52 11.68
CA ARG A 282 18.01 17.91 10.58
C ARG A 282 17.51 19.03 9.66
N GLU A 283 18.17 19.28 8.54
CA GLU A 283 17.60 20.10 7.44
C GLU A 283 16.49 19.27 6.78
N GLY A 284 15.43 19.01 7.54
CA GLY A 284 14.35 18.11 7.16
C GLY A 284 13.49 18.67 6.03
N SER A 285 12.50 17.88 5.61
CA SER A 285 11.39 18.23 4.71
C SER A 285 10.48 19.38 5.19
N GLY A 286 10.91 20.18 6.17
CA GLY A 286 10.15 21.23 6.84
C GLY A 286 10.14 22.59 6.12
N PRO A 287 9.65 23.64 6.81
CA PRO A 287 9.50 24.99 6.24
C PRO A 287 10.77 25.57 5.64
N ASP A 288 11.91 25.38 6.29
CA ASP A 288 13.18 25.95 5.84
C ASP A 288 13.65 25.34 4.52
N ALA A 289 13.50 24.01 4.35
CA ALA A 289 13.83 23.33 3.09
C ALA A 289 12.87 23.71 1.97
N CYS A 290 11.58 23.89 2.26
CA CYS A 290 10.61 24.37 1.29
C CYS A 290 10.95 25.80 0.84
N GLN A 291 11.22 26.71 1.77
CA GLN A 291 11.64 28.08 1.46
C GLN A 291 12.95 28.11 0.66
N ALA A 292 13.92 27.25 0.99
CA ALA A 292 15.15 27.13 0.23
C ALA A 292 14.90 26.67 -1.21
N LEU A 293 14.05 25.66 -1.40
CA LEU A 293 13.66 25.16 -2.72
C LEU A 293 12.83 26.19 -3.51
N ILE A 294 11.94 26.94 -2.86
CA ILE A 294 11.21 28.07 -3.45
C ILE A 294 12.21 29.11 -3.97
N ARG A 295 13.21 29.49 -3.18
CA ARG A 295 14.28 30.41 -3.62
C ARG A 295 15.05 29.87 -4.83
N VAL A 296 15.29 28.56 -4.90
CA VAL A 296 15.88 27.93 -6.09
C VAL A 296 14.96 28.14 -7.29
N PHE A 297 13.68 27.77 -7.18
CA PHE A 297 12.71 27.92 -8.25
C PHE A 297 12.55 29.37 -8.70
N ASP A 298 12.46 30.33 -7.78
CA ASP A 298 12.32 31.76 -8.10
C ASP A 298 13.50 32.25 -8.93
N ARG A 299 14.74 31.85 -8.59
CA ARG A 299 15.92 32.22 -9.39
C ARG A 299 15.91 31.58 -10.77
N LEU A 300 15.51 30.31 -10.88
CA LEU A 300 15.44 29.61 -12.17
C LEU A 300 14.32 30.17 -13.07
N GLU A 301 13.23 30.65 -12.47
CA GLU A 301 12.09 31.25 -13.19
C GLU A 301 12.29 32.75 -13.50
N ALA A 302 13.29 33.42 -12.91
CA ALA A 302 13.49 34.88 -13.02
C ALA A 302 13.95 35.42 -14.40
N SER A 303 14.18 34.55 -15.40
CA SER A 303 14.59 35.01 -16.74
C SER A 303 13.49 35.83 -17.43
N PRO A 304 13.78 37.01 -18.02
CA PRO A 304 12.77 37.86 -18.63
C PRO A 304 12.08 37.17 -19.79
N VAL A 305 10.75 37.04 -19.71
CA VAL A 305 9.94 36.29 -20.67
C VAL A 305 9.57 37.17 -21.86
N GLY A 306 10.32 36.99 -22.94
CA GLY A 306 9.97 37.53 -24.25
C GLY A 306 8.81 36.74 -24.88
N GLY A 307 7.57 37.05 -24.51
CA GLY A 307 6.39 36.64 -25.29
C GLY A 307 5.41 35.67 -24.60
N ARG A 308 4.14 35.77 -25.02
CA ARG A 308 2.95 35.27 -24.32
C ARG A 308 2.71 33.74 -24.43
N TYR A 309 3.55 32.89 -23.83
CA TYR A 309 3.23 31.46 -23.64
C TYR A 309 3.79 30.87 -22.32
N SER A 310 3.19 29.77 -21.86
CA SER A 310 3.34 29.16 -20.53
C SER A 310 4.80 28.89 -20.10
N HIS A 311 5.16 29.41 -18.92
CA HIS A 311 6.39 29.19 -18.17
C HIS A 311 6.54 27.73 -17.69
N ARG A 312 6.96 26.81 -18.55
CA ARG A 312 7.30 25.43 -18.15
C ARG A 312 8.81 25.27 -18.02
N MET A 313 9.35 25.78 -16.91
CA MET A 313 10.76 25.65 -16.56
C MET A 313 11.13 24.18 -16.32
N MET A 314 12.27 23.76 -16.87
CA MET A 314 12.90 22.46 -16.65
C MET A 314 14.40 22.65 -16.44
N ALA A 315 14.95 22.09 -15.38
CA ALA A 315 16.39 22.08 -15.12
C ALA A 315 16.86 20.69 -14.73
N ALA A 316 18.05 20.30 -15.16
CA ALA A 316 18.66 19.02 -14.79
C ALA A 316 20.00 19.26 -14.12
N THR A 317 20.24 18.53 -13.03
CA THR A 317 21.48 18.63 -12.25
C THR A 317 21.93 17.27 -11.72
N LEU A 318 23.24 17.01 -11.70
CA LEU A 318 23.82 15.80 -11.11
C LEU A 318 24.05 15.98 -9.61
N ASP A 319 24.33 17.22 -9.19
CA ASP A 319 24.51 17.61 -7.80
C ASP A 319 23.58 18.79 -7.46
N PRO A 320 22.38 18.54 -6.90
CA PRO A 320 21.44 19.59 -6.55
C PRO A 320 21.82 20.39 -5.29
N LEU A 321 22.82 19.96 -4.50
CA LEU A 321 23.15 20.63 -3.24
C LEU A 321 23.71 22.06 -3.47
N PRO A 322 24.64 22.31 -4.41
CA PRO A 322 25.09 23.66 -4.78
C PRO A 322 23.96 24.62 -5.18
N LEU A 323 22.82 24.13 -5.69
CA LEU A 323 21.67 24.98 -6.02
C LEU A 323 21.18 25.74 -4.79
N LEU A 324 21.27 25.18 -3.58
CA LEU A 324 20.86 25.85 -2.35
C LEU A 324 21.64 27.15 -2.11
N THR A 325 22.93 27.15 -2.45
CA THR A 325 23.84 28.29 -2.33
C THR A 325 23.83 29.25 -3.52
N GLY A 326 23.02 28.98 -4.54
CA GLY A 326 22.86 29.86 -5.70
C GLY A 326 23.66 29.45 -6.94
N ALA A 327 24.30 28.28 -6.96
CA ALA A 327 24.92 27.77 -8.18
C ALA A 327 23.85 27.51 -9.27
N PRO A 328 24.19 27.68 -10.57
CA PRO A 328 23.31 27.30 -11.66
C PRO A 328 23.29 25.77 -11.84
N PRO A 329 22.18 25.20 -12.34
CA PRO A 329 22.16 23.81 -12.78
C PRO A 329 22.96 23.64 -14.08
N GLU A 330 23.39 22.41 -14.35
CA GLU A 330 24.15 22.03 -15.54
C GLU A 330 23.36 22.27 -16.83
N GLN A 331 22.04 22.05 -16.78
CA GLN A 331 21.13 22.33 -17.88
C GLN A 331 19.90 23.08 -17.36
N LEU A 332 19.48 24.13 -18.07
CA LEU A 332 18.29 24.93 -17.76
C LEU A 332 17.55 25.29 -19.04
N TRP A 333 16.24 25.08 -19.01
CA TRP A 333 15.31 25.51 -20.03
C TRP A 333 14.15 26.28 -19.40
N THR A 334 13.88 27.50 -19.88
CA THR A 334 12.81 28.37 -19.34
C THR A 334 11.80 28.80 -20.39
N HIS A 335 12.21 28.94 -21.65
CA HIS A 335 11.36 29.39 -22.76
C HIS A 335 11.93 28.91 -24.10
N PRO A 336 11.09 28.74 -25.13
CA PRO A 336 11.56 28.59 -26.51
C PRO A 336 12.36 29.82 -26.95
N GLN A 337 13.50 29.58 -27.59
CA GLN A 337 14.34 30.61 -28.20
C GLN A 337 13.69 31.19 -29.46
N THR A 338 12.81 30.42 -30.12
CA THR A 338 12.10 30.86 -31.33
C THR A 338 10.63 31.17 -31.04
N PRO A 339 10.09 32.36 -31.39
CA PRO A 339 8.67 32.67 -31.22
C PRO A 339 7.78 31.71 -32.02
N ARG A 340 6.76 31.11 -31.37
CA ARG A 340 5.75 30.30 -32.08
C ARG A 340 4.94 31.18 -33.04
N ASP A 341 4.67 30.68 -34.25
CA ASP A 341 3.77 31.33 -35.20
C ASP A 341 2.34 31.31 -34.62
N PRO A 342 1.71 32.48 -34.37
CA PRO A 342 0.39 32.57 -33.75
C PRO A 342 -0.74 31.97 -34.60
N ARG A 343 -0.47 31.63 -35.88
CA ARG A 343 -1.42 30.94 -36.77
C ARG A 343 -1.49 29.43 -36.52
N ILE A 344 -0.48 28.87 -35.84
CA ILE A 344 -0.46 27.48 -35.38
C ILE A 344 -1.21 27.49 -34.05
N GLY A 345 -2.47 27.05 -34.06
CA GLY A 345 -3.39 27.13 -32.91
C GLY A 345 -2.84 26.49 -31.63
N THR A 346 -3.53 26.72 -30.51
CA THR A 346 -3.25 26.05 -29.23
C THR A 346 -3.16 24.52 -29.43
N ASP A 347 -2.19 23.89 -28.74
CA ASP A 347 -1.53 22.60 -29.02
C ASP A 347 -2.41 21.35 -29.37
N LEU A 348 -3.74 21.44 -29.40
CA LEU A 348 -4.64 20.37 -29.86
C LEU A 348 -5.00 20.44 -31.35
N ALA A 349 -4.86 21.60 -32.01
CA ALA A 349 -5.23 21.75 -33.43
C ALA A 349 -4.06 21.49 -34.39
N ALA A 350 -2.82 21.63 -33.94
CA ALA A 350 -1.65 21.60 -34.84
C ALA A 350 -1.38 20.22 -35.45
N GLY A 351 -1.78 19.13 -34.79
CA GLY A 351 -1.55 17.77 -35.29
C GLY A 351 -2.52 17.31 -36.39
N LEU A 352 -3.75 17.86 -36.44
CA LEU A 352 -4.79 17.41 -37.36
C LEU A 352 -4.93 18.28 -38.63
N VAL A 353 -4.28 19.45 -38.66
CA VAL A 353 -4.28 20.35 -39.84
C VAL A 353 -2.97 20.22 -40.65
N ALA A 354 -2.08 19.31 -40.26
CA ALA A 354 -0.78 19.10 -40.91
C ALA A 354 -0.82 18.13 -42.12
N GLU A 355 -1.99 17.72 -42.60
CA GLU A 355 -2.10 17.17 -43.97
C GLU A 355 -2.06 18.33 -44.97
N GLY A 356 -0.84 18.77 -45.31
CA GLY A 356 -0.61 19.73 -46.41
C GLY A 356 0.31 20.91 -46.09
N LEU A 357 0.73 21.08 -44.83
CA LEU A 357 1.74 22.07 -44.45
C LEU A 357 3.05 21.35 -44.14
N HIS A 358 4.04 21.46 -45.05
CA HIS A 358 5.44 21.13 -44.76
C HIS A 358 5.96 22.08 -43.66
N LEU A 359 5.73 21.72 -42.39
CA LEU A 359 6.27 22.41 -41.24
C LEU A 359 7.51 21.65 -40.76
N ASP A 360 8.64 21.86 -41.45
CA ASP A 360 9.98 21.50 -40.95
C ASP A 360 10.42 22.44 -39.81
N ILE A 361 9.51 22.78 -38.89
CA ILE A 361 9.81 23.63 -37.73
C ILE A 361 10.09 22.70 -36.55
N PRO A 362 11.35 22.63 -36.04
CA PRO A 362 11.66 21.83 -34.87
C PRO A 362 10.82 22.32 -33.69
N VAL A 363 10.04 21.44 -33.08
CA VAL A 363 9.36 21.77 -31.83
C VAL A 363 10.45 22.00 -30.76
N GLU A 364 10.63 23.24 -30.33
CA GLU A 364 11.44 23.58 -29.16
C GLU A 364 10.66 23.20 -27.90
N CYS A 365 11.17 22.20 -27.17
CA CYS A 365 10.61 21.71 -25.93
C CYS A 365 11.73 21.52 -24.89
N GLY A 366 11.41 21.74 -23.61
CA GLY A 366 12.40 21.64 -22.54
C GLY A 366 12.96 20.25 -22.32
N THR A 367 12.24 19.22 -22.77
CA THR A 367 12.69 17.82 -22.66
C THR A 367 13.93 17.50 -23.48
N LYS A 368 14.34 18.36 -24.42
CA LYS A 368 15.58 18.17 -25.19
C LYS A 368 16.81 18.01 -24.30
N ILE A 369 16.83 18.68 -23.14
CA ILE A 369 17.94 18.59 -22.18
C ILE A 369 18.13 17.14 -21.67
N LEU A 370 17.05 16.35 -21.60
CA LEU A 370 17.11 14.93 -21.18
C LEU A 370 17.89 14.06 -22.19
N GLY A 371 17.89 14.46 -23.46
CA GLY A 371 18.64 13.82 -24.53
C GLY A 371 20.17 13.95 -24.35
N GLU A 372 20.60 15.06 -23.74
CA GLU A 372 22.01 15.42 -23.52
C GLU A 372 22.61 14.76 -22.27
N LEU A 373 21.78 14.25 -21.36
CA LEU A 373 22.24 13.50 -20.19
C LEU A 373 22.84 12.15 -20.61
N ALA A 374 23.99 11.80 -20.02
CA ALA A 374 24.63 10.51 -20.22
C ALA A 374 23.80 9.36 -19.61
N ASP A 375 23.82 8.19 -20.24
CA ASP A 375 23.18 7.00 -19.68
C ASP A 375 23.78 6.66 -18.31
N GLY A 376 22.93 6.37 -17.32
CA GLY A 376 23.35 6.15 -15.93
C GLY A 376 23.68 7.42 -15.13
N ALA A 377 23.49 8.62 -15.68
CA ALA A 377 23.77 9.88 -14.98
C ALA A 377 22.96 10.10 -13.70
N ARG A 378 21.76 9.52 -13.59
CA ARG A 378 20.87 9.60 -12.42
C ARG A 378 20.62 11.03 -11.91
N ALA A 379 20.45 11.98 -12.84
CA ALA A 379 20.21 13.39 -12.56
C ALA A 379 18.91 13.64 -11.75
N THR A 380 18.88 14.78 -11.06
CA THR A 380 17.68 15.38 -10.46
C THR A 380 17.08 16.40 -11.42
N LEU A 381 15.80 16.22 -11.75
CA LEU A 381 15.03 17.09 -12.63
C LEU A 381 14.17 18.06 -11.80
N LEU A 382 14.38 19.37 -11.95
CA LEU A 382 13.55 20.40 -11.34
C LEU A 382 12.54 20.92 -12.36
N LEU A 383 11.27 20.97 -11.98
CA LEU A 383 10.16 21.31 -12.87
C LEU A 383 9.27 22.40 -12.27
N GLY A 384 8.94 23.43 -13.07
CA GLY A 384 7.99 24.46 -12.64
C GLY A 384 6.57 23.91 -12.43
N TYR A 385 6.16 22.92 -13.23
CA TYR A 385 4.86 22.26 -13.15
C TYR A 385 5.02 20.73 -13.23
N PHE A 386 4.05 19.99 -12.68
CA PHE A 386 4.00 18.54 -12.85
C PHE A 386 3.96 18.16 -14.35
N PRO A 387 4.70 17.11 -14.79
CA PRO A 387 4.84 16.77 -16.21
C PRO A 387 3.52 16.62 -16.97
N ASN A 388 3.44 17.25 -18.14
CA ASN A 388 2.37 16.98 -19.11
C ASN A 388 2.65 15.66 -19.87
N LEU A 389 1.79 15.30 -20.84
CA LEU A 389 1.93 14.04 -21.59
C LEU A 389 3.26 13.95 -22.37
N ILE A 390 3.68 15.04 -23.04
CA ILE A 390 4.90 15.06 -23.86
C ILE A 390 6.12 14.94 -22.96
N GLU A 391 6.16 15.74 -21.89
CA GLU A 391 7.24 15.69 -20.88
C GLU A 391 7.35 14.31 -20.25
N HIS A 392 6.20 13.71 -19.92
CA HIS A 392 6.14 12.39 -19.34
C HIS A 392 6.79 11.31 -20.22
N THR A 393 6.48 11.27 -21.52
CA THR A 393 7.06 10.27 -22.44
C THR A 393 8.58 10.36 -22.49
N GLU A 394 9.12 11.57 -22.57
CA GLU A 394 10.57 11.81 -22.61
C GLU A 394 11.26 11.50 -21.27
N ILE A 395 10.62 11.86 -20.15
CA ILE A 395 11.11 11.52 -18.80
C ILE A 395 11.16 10.00 -18.61
N CYS A 396 10.12 9.28 -19.05
CA CYS A 396 10.11 7.81 -18.99
C CYS A 396 11.24 7.19 -19.83
N ALA A 397 11.47 7.70 -21.05
CA ALA A 397 12.58 7.26 -21.89
C ALA A 397 13.95 7.52 -21.24
N ALA A 398 14.12 8.68 -20.59
CA ALA A 398 15.32 9.03 -19.85
C ALA A 398 15.52 8.13 -18.60
N ALA A 399 14.45 7.79 -17.89
CA ALA A 399 14.48 6.93 -16.71
C ALA A 399 14.86 5.48 -17.04
N LEU A 400 14.36 4.94 -18.18
CA LEU A 400 14.76 3.61 -18.67
C LEU A 400 16.27 3.50 -18.92
N ARG A 401 16.90 4.59 -19.34
CA ARG A 401 18.37 4.71 -19.51
C ARG A 401 19.10 5.17 -18.24
N GLN A 402 18.40 5.24 -17.11
CA GLN A 402 18.93 5.71 -15.82
C GLN A 402 19.58 7.11 -15.89
N ARG A 403 19.14 7.96 -16.84
CA ARG A 403 19.63 9.34 -16.99
C ARG A 403 19.09 10.25 -15.90
N VAL A 404 17.86 9.99 -15.47
CA VAL A 404 17.16 10.70 -14.40
C VAL A 404 16.82 9.69 -13.32
N ALA A 405 17.01 10.08 -12.06
CA ALA A 405 16.61 9.27 -10.90
C ALA A 405 15.56 9.99 -10.03
N ARG A 406 15.41 11.30 -10.19
CA ARG A 406 14.56 12.12 -9.32
C ARG A 406 13.87 13.24 -10.05
N ILE A 407 12.62 13.51 -9.66
CA ILE A 407 11.81 14.65 -10.12
C ILE A 407 11.45 15.49 -8.89
N VAL A 408 11.62 16.80 -9.01
CA VAL A 408 11.20 17.79 -8.02
C VAL A 408 10.34 18.82 -8.74
N PHE A 409 9.05 18.89 -8.44
CA PHE A 409 8.16 19.86 -9.08
C PHE A 409 7.65 20.91 -8.09
N ARG A 410 7.44 22.13 -8.60
CA ARG A 410 6.93 23.27 -7.82
C ARG A 410 5.41 23.26 -7.71
N ARG A 411 4.71 23.24 -8.86
CA ARG A 411 3.25 23.39 -8.92
C ARG A 411 2.59 22.16 -9.54
N ALA A 412 1.48 21.69 -8.98
CA ALA A 412 0.78 20.52 -9.52
C ALA A 412 0.10 20.81 -10.86
N SER A 413 -0.59 21.95 -10.96
CA SER A 413 -1.29 22.37 -12.18
C SER A 413 -1.23 23.88 -12.37
N PHE A 414 -1.23 24.29 -13.64
CA PHE A 414 -1.39 25.70 -14.01
C PHE A 414 -2.83 26.20 -13.79
N GLU A 415 -3.82 25.37 -14.15
CA GLU A 415 -5.23 25.73 -14.16
C GLU A 415 -5.94 25.34 -12.86
N HIS A 416 -5.47 24.28 -12.21
CA HIS A 416 -6.12 23.65 -11.05
C HIS A 416 -5.28 23.77 -9.78
N GLY A 417 -4.33 24.72 -9.73
CA GLY A 417 -3.49 24.96 -8.55
C GLY A 417 -2.83 23.69 -7.99
N PRO A 418 -3.10 23.29 -6.73
CA PRO A 418 -2.49 22.12 -6.09
C PRO A 418 -3.16 20.78 -6.49
N PHE A 419 -4.15 20.75 -7.38
CA PHE A 419 -4.93 19.55 -7.68
C PHE A 419 -4.43 18.80 -8.93
N LEU A 420 -4.14 17.52 -8.75
CA LEU A 420 -3.69 16.60 -9.81
C LEU A 420 -4.89 15.99 -10.55
N SER A 421 -4.73 15.78 -11.85
CA SER A 421 -5.73 15.10 -12.68
C SER A 421 -5.64 13.58 -12.54
N SER A 422 -6.69 12.86 -12.95
CA SER A 422 -6.63 11.39 -13.05
C SER A 422 -5.46 10.88 -13.90
N ARG A 423 -5.03 11.65 -14.92
CA ARG A 423 -3.86 11.29 -15.74
C ARG A 423 -2.54 11.50 -14.98
N ASP A 424 -2.47 12.51 -14.13
CA ASP A 424 -1.28 12.79 -13.32
C ASP A 424 -1.00 11.68 -12.31
N HIS A 425 -2.06 11.13 -11.69
CA HIS A 425 -1.90 9.96 -10.82
C HIS A 425 -1.39 8.72 -11.57
N GLY A 426 -1.78 8.54 -12.84
CA GLY A 426 -1.22 7.51 -13.71
C GLY A 426 0.28 7.71 -13.94
N ARG A 427 0.69 8.93 -14.29
CA ARG A 427 2.10 9.29 -14.48
C ARG A 427 2.94 9.08 -13.22
N LEU A 428 2.40 9.42 -12.05
CA LEU A 428 3.03 9.15 -10.77
C LEU A 428 3.26 7.65 -10.54
N ALA A 429 2.34 6.80 -10.97
CA ALA A 429 2.50 5.34 -10.91
C ALA A 429 3.56 4.83 -11.89
N ASP A 430 3.61 5.38 -13.10
CA ASP A 430 4.65 5.05 -14.08
C ASP A 430 6.05 5.44 -13.56
N TYR A 431 6.19 6.61 -12.94
CA TYR A 431 7.44 7.06 -12.34
C TYR A 431 7.90 6.14 -11.20
N GLU A 432 6.99 5.73 -10.32
CA GLU A 432 7.29 4.72 -9.29
C GLU A 432 7.74 3.39 -9.92
N GLY A 433 7.02 2.91 -10.95
CA GLY A 433 7.35 1.67 -11.65
C GLY A 433 8.71 1.69 -12.35
N LEU A 434 9.20 2.88 -12.72
CA LEU A 434 10.53 3.11 -13.29
C LEU A 434 11.60 3.38 -12.22
N GLY A 435 11.23 3.43 -10.94
CA GLY A 435 12.14 3.68 -9.82
C GLY A 435 12.57 5.14 -9.66
N LEU A 436 11.78 6.09 -10.19
CA LEU A 436 12.01 7.53 -10.01
C LEU A 436 11.47 8.00 -8.67
N GLU A 437 12.26 8.77 -7.93
CA GLU A 437 11.77 9.47 -6.74
C GLU A 437 11.09 10.78 -7.14
N VAL A 438 9.85 11.00 -6.69
CA VAL A 438 9.10 12.23 -7.01
C VAL A 438 8.88 13.05 -5.74
N PHE A 439 9.30 14.32 -5.79
CA PHE A 439 9.13 15.30 -4.73
C PHE A 439 8.29 16.49 -5.21
N TRP A 440 7.49 17.02 -4.30
CA TRP A 440 6.68 18.22 -4.52
C TRP A 440 7.05 19.30 -3.51
N CYS A 441 7.47 20.46 -4.01
CA CYS A 441 7.59 21.68 -3.24
C CYS A 441 6.18 22.27 -3.02
N ASN A 442 5.45 21.75 -2.03
CA ASN A 442 4.09 22.21 -1.78
C ASN A 442 4.12 23.56 -1.04
N GLU A 443 4.09 24.64 -1.81
CA GLU A 443 4.10 26.03 -1.31
C GLU A 443 2.89 26.33 -0.43
N MET A 444 1.72 25.80 -0.75
CA MET A 444 0.47 26.01 0.01
C MET A 444 0.61 25.55 1.46
N ARG A 445 1.41 24.51 1.70
CA ARG A 445 1.64 23.92 3.03
C ARG A 445 3.03 24.20 3.59
N GLY A 446 3.89 24.87 2.85
CA GLY A 446 5.25 25.21 3.28
C GLY A 446 6.13 23.99 3.57
N HIS A 447 5.96 22.86 2.87
CA HIS A 447 6.80 21.68 3.08
C HIS A 447 7.18 20.98 1.78
N VAL A 448 8.27 20.21 1.80
CA VAL A 448 8.66 19.35 0.68
C VAL A 448 8.19 17.92 0.98
N VAL A 449 7.34 17.39 0.12
CA VAL A 449 6.76 16.05 0.29
C VAL A 449 7.25 15.11 -0.79
N ARG A 450 7.37 13.83 -0.44
CA ARG A 450 7.72 12.76 -1.34
C ARG A 450 6.48 11.95 -1.70
N HIS A 451 6.37 11.57 -2.96
CA HIS A 451 5.39 10.61 -3.42
C HIS A 451 5.78 9.19 -3.01
N VAL A 452 4.84 8.47 -2.40
CA VAL A 452 5.05 7.11 -1.88
C VAL A 452 3.81 6.27 -2.10
N PHE A 453 3.99 5.00 -2.46
CA PHE A 453 2.88 4.07 -2.62
C PHE A 453 2.56 3.32 -1.34
N ARG A 454 1.27 3.10 -1.13
CA ARG A 454 0.72 2.14 -0.19
C ARG A 454 -0.31 1.29 -0.92
N GLY A 455 -0.01 0.00 -1.08
CA GLY A 455 -0.75 -0.84 -2.04
C GLY A 455 -0.65 -0.25 -3.44
N LEU A 456 -1.79 -0.07 -4.12
CA LEU A 456 -1.87 0.49 -5.47
C LEU A 456 -2.17 2.00 -5.49
N ARG A 457 -2.02 2.69 -4.35
CA ARG A 457 -2.40 4.11 -4.19
C ARG A 457 -1.22 4.95 -3.74
N GLY A 458 -0.95 6.01 -4.50
CA GLY A 458 0.15 6.93 -4.25
C GLY A 458 -0.28 8.14 -3.41
N TYR A 459 0.48 8.47 -2.39
CA TYR A 459 0.27 9.60 -1.48
C TYR A 459 1.53 10.46 -1.37
N PHE A 460 1.35 11.72 -1.01
CA PHE A 460 2.44 12.60 -0.63
C PHE A 460 2.54 12.66 0.89
N THR A 461 3.76 12.52 1.42
CA THR A 461 4.05 12.74 2.84
C THR A 461 5.47 13.29 3.00
N THR A 462 5.76 13.91 4.14
CA THR A 462 7.12 14.40 4.41
C THR A 462 8.08 13.22 4.53
N SER A 463 9.33 13.42 4.13
CA SER A 463 10.33 12.36 4.06
C SER A 463 10.54 11.61 5.38
N ASP A 464 10.47 12.32 6.50
CA ASP A 464 10.58 11.78 7.86
C ASP A 464 9.40 10.91 8.29
N LYS A 465 8.25 11.03 7.60
CA LYS A 465 7.00 10.33 7.92
C LYS A 465 6.67 9.19 6.96
N VAL A 466 7.41 9.02 5.87
CA VAL A 466 7.19 7.93 4.89
C VAL A 466 7.10 6.59 5.59
N ASP A 467 8.04 6.34 6.50
CA ASP A 467 8.13 5.09 7.20
C ASP A 467 6.90 4.81 8.07
N ARG A 468 6.49 5.83 8.84
CA ARG A 468 5.29 5.77 9.66
C ARG A 468 4.07 5.52 8.78
N PHE A 469 3.93 6.26 7.68
CA PHE A 469 2.85 6.10 6.71
C PHE A 469 2.75 4.68 6.15
N SER A 470 3.89 4.08 5.79
CA SER A 470 3.93 2.70 5.27
C SER A 470 3.51 1.68 6.33
N SER A 471 3.88 1.90 7.59
CA SER A 471 3.57 0.95 8.67
C SER A 471 2.19 1.13 9.31
N SER A 472 1.59 2.31 9.34
CA SER A 472 0.39 2.57 10.17
C SER A 472 -0.84 1.77 9.73
N LEU A 473 -1.72 1.36 10.64
CA LEU A 473 -3.04 0.80 10.29
C LEU A 473 -4.02 1.94 10.00
N ILE A 474 -4.63 1.99 8.81
CA ILE A 474 -5.42 3.16 8.39
C ILE A 474 -6.92 2.96 8.64
N PHE A 475 -7.52 3.91 9.33
CA PHE A 475 -8.97 4.06 9.49
C PHE A 475 -9.47 5.19 8.60
N ALA A 476 -10.34 4.87 7.64
CA ALA A 476 -11.07 5.87 6.90
C ALA A 476 -12.23 6.39 7.75
N ILE A 477 -12.24 7.69 8.07
CA ILE A 477 -13.31 8.33 8.83
C ILE A 477 -14.00 9.38 7.96
N TYR A 478 -15.28 9.16 7.73
CA TYR A 478 -16.14 10.03 6.92
C TYR A 478 -17.09 10.81 7.83
N GLY A 479 -17.51 11.99 7.40
CA GLY A 479 -18.44 12.81 8.15
C GLY A 479 -18.85 14.08 7.42
N SER A 480 -19.70 14.86 8.08
CA SER A 480 -20.22 16.12 7.55
C SER A 480 -19.13 17.17 7.30
N THR A 481 -19.36 18.03 6.30
CA THR A 481 -18.63 19.31 6.17
C THR A 481 -19.05 20.33 7.22
N ARG A 482 -20.14 20.07 7.95
CA ARG A 482 -20.55 20.87 9.12
C ARG A 482 -19.79 20.42 10.37
N PRO A 483 -19.48 21.36 11.29
CA PRO A 483 -18.85 21.02 12.56
C PRO A 483 -19.69 20.07 13.42
N LEU A 484 -18.98 19.18 14.11
CA LEU A 484 -19.49 18.42 15.25
C LEU A 484 -19.73 19.36 16.43
N ASN A 485 -20.78 19.10 17.20
CA ASN A 485 -21.01 19.78 18.48
C ASN A 485 -20.02 19.29 19.56
N ASP A 486 -19.88 20.02 20.67
CA ASP A 486 -18.90 19.71 21.71
C ASP A 486 -19.04 18.30 22.30
N ARG A 487 -20.27 17.79 22.39
CA ARG A 487 -20.53 16.42 22.83
C ARG A 487 -19.95 15.42 21.83
N ALA A 488 -20.25 15.58 20.55
CA ALA A 488 -19.77 14.71 19.49
C ALA A 488 -18.24 14.76 19.36
N VAL A 489 -17.61 15.92 19.59
CA VAL A 489 -16.15 16.04 19.67
C VAL A 489 -15.58 15.15 20.78
N ARG A 490 -16.07 15.28 22.03
CA ARG A 490 -15.63 14.44 23.16
C ARG A 490 -15.87 12.94 22.93
N GLN A 491 -17.01 12.60 22.31
CA GLN A 491 -17.34 11.21 21.99
C GLN A 491 -16.44 10.65 20.88
N THR A 492 -16.06 11.48 19.90
CA THR A 492 -15.13 11.11 18.83
C THR A 492 -13.71 10.93 19.37
N GLU A 493 -13.27 11.79 20.29
CA GLU A 493 -12.00 11.64 20.99
C GLU A 493 -11.95 10.32 21.76
N ARG A 494 -12.98 10.02 22.55
CA ARG A 494 -13.10 8.72 23.25
C ARG A 494 -13.12 7.53 22.29
N LEU A 495 -13.79 7.66 21.13
CA LEU A 495 -13.78 6.64 20.09
C LEU A 495 -12.34 6.39 19.57
N LEU A 496 -11.59 7.45 19.27
CA LEU A 496 -10.20 7.31 18.82
C LEU A 496 -9.28 6.76 19.92
N GLU A 497 -9.55 7.09 21.19
CA GLU A 497 -8.82 6.52 22.34
C GLU A 497 -9.06 5.01 22.45
N ASN A 498 -10.30 4.59 22.27
CA ASN A 498 -10.70 3.19 22.26
C ASN A 498 -10.05 2.42 21.09
N LEU A 499 -9.99 3.02 19.89
CA LEU A 499 -9.28 2.44 18.75
C LEU A 499 -7.77 2.33 19.01
N ARG A 500 -7.15 3.37 19.57
CA ARG A 500 -5.72 3.35 19.97
C ARG A 500 -5.45 2.31 21.05
N GLY A 501 -6.37 2.14 22.00
CA GLY A 501 -6.27 1.13 23.06
C GLY A 501 -6.34 -0.29 22.50
N LEU A 502 -7.15 -0.51 21.46
CA LEU A 502 -7.29 -1.82 20.82
C LEU A 502 -6.19 -2.13 19.81
N PHE A 503 -5.78 -1.17 18.97
CA PHE A 503 -4.88 -1.35 17.83
C PHE A 503 -3.54 -0.62 17.99
N GLY A 504 -3.18 -0.21 19.20
CA GLY A 504 -1.92 0.48 19.47
C GLY A 504 -1.84 1.91 18.89
N SER A 505 -0.64 2.50 18.99
CA SER A 505 -0.37 3.89 18.56
C SER A 505 0.03 4.01 17.09
N ASP A 506 0.26 2.89 16.41
CA ASP A 506 0.63 2.85 14.99
C ASP A 506 -0.62 2.81 14.10
N ILE A 507 -1.64 3.60 14.44
CA ILE A 507 -2.82 3.81 13.62
C ILE A 507 -2.77 5.18 12.94
N GLY A 508 -3.39 5.29 11.77
CA GLY A 508 -3.52 6.54 11.03
C GLY A 508 -4.97 6.77 10.61
N ILE A 509 -5.38 8.04 10.55
CA ILE A 509 -6.73 8.45 10.20
C ILE A 509 -6.71 9.06 8.80
N LEU A 510 -7.52 8.53 7.89
CA LEU A 510 -7.72 9.06 6.55
C LEU A 510 -9.10 9.70 6.45
N THR A 511 -9.17 10.97 6.06
CA THR A 511 -10.44 11.68 5.86
C THR A 511 -10.57 12.21 4.43
N GLY A 512 -11.72 12.80 4.12
CA GLY A 512 -11.91 13.54 2.87
C GLY A 512 -11.20 14.89 2.83
N GLY A 513 -10.65 15.36 3.96
CA GLY A 513 -9.92 16.62 4.04
C GLY A 513 -10.77 17.91 4.00
N GLY A 514 -12.09 17.80 3.92
CA GLY A 514 -12.96 18.98 4.00
C GLY A 514 -13.06 19.56 5.42
N PRO A 515 -13.79 20.69 5.59
CA PRO A 515 -14.03 21.31 6.89
C PRO A 515 -14.97 20.46 7.77
N GLY A 516 -15.31 20.98 8.95
CA GLY A 516 -16.29 20.38 9.84
C GLY A 516 -15.77 19.11 10.51
N ALA A 517 -16.56 18.04 10.49
CA ALA A 517 -16.24 16.80 11.19
C ALA A 517 -14.91 16.20 10.72
N MET A 518 -14.58 16.28 9.43
CA MET A 518 -13.33 15.76 8.88
C MET A 518 -12.09 16.51 9.40
N GLN A 519 -12.16 17.84 9.48
CA GLN A 519 -11.10 18.65 10.08
C GLN A 519 -10.96 18.35 11.57
N GLN A 520 -12.07 18.34 12.32
CA GLN A 520 -12.04 18.08 13.77
C GLN A 520 -11.48 16.69 14.10
N VAL A 521 -11.84 15.66 13.32
CA VAL A 521 -11.24 14.32 13.47
C VAL A 521 -9.74 14.34 13.21
N THR A 522 -9.30 15.08 12.19
CA THR A 522 -7.87 15.23 11.87
C THR A 522 -7.13 15.88 13.04
N ASP A 523 -7.69 16.96 13.59
CA ASP A 523 -7.09 17.69 14.70
C ASP A 523 -7.02 16.83 15.98
N ILE A 524 -8.10 16.12 16.32
CA ILE A 524 -8.12 15.18 17.46
C ILE A 524 -7.04 14.12 17.28
N ALA A 525 -6.97 13.48 16.10
CA ALA A 525 -5.98 12.45 15.83
C ALA A 525 -4.54 12.97 16.05
N GLN A 526 -4.24 14.18 15.59
CA GLN A 526 -2.92 14.80 15.77
C GLN A 526 -2.60 15.16 17.22
N HIS A 527 -3.56 15.71 17.97
CA HIS A 527 -3.39 15.96 19.40
C HIS A 527 -3.10 14.68 20.18
N MET A 528 -3.66 13.55 19.74
CA MET A 528 -3.39 12.23 20.30
C MET A 528 -2.06 11.60 19.83
N GLY A 529 -1.33 12.30 18.97
CA GLY A 529 -0.09 11.83 18.36
C GLY A 529 -0.29 10.77 17.28
N LEU A 530 -1.52 10.54 16.79
CA LEU A 530 -1.81 9.62 15.69
C LEU A 530 -1.49 10.27 14.36
N MET A 531 -1.20 9.45 13.34
CA MET A 531 -0.95 9.98 12.00
C MET A 531 -2.28 10.41 11.36
N ALA A 532 -2.35 11.58 10.76
CA ALA A 532 -3.57 12.02 10.07
C ALA A 532 -3.32 12.36 8.60
N GLY A 533 -4.26 12.00 7.74
CA GLY A 533 -4.15 12.19 6.31
C GLY A 533 -5.48 12.38 5.60
N SER A 534 -5.39 12.67 4.31
CA SER A 534 -6.56 13.15 3.56
C SER A 534 -6.46 12.94 2.05
N SER A 535 -7.59 12.58 1.46
CA SER A 535 -7.77 12.58 0.00
C SER A 535 -8.68 13.76 -0.36
N PHE A 536 -8.13 14.84 -0.90
CA PHE A 536 -8.85 16.09 -1.17
C PHE A 536 -9.38 16.14 -2.59
N ILE A 537 -10.61 16.62 -2.75
CA ILE A 537 -11.14 16.98 -4.06
C ILE A 537 -11.23 18.49 -4.19
N GLU A 538 -10.89 18.99 -5.37
CA GLU A 538 -11.06 20.40 -5.74
C GLU A 538 -12.53 20.80 -5.63
N THR A 539 -12.78 21.77 -4.78
CA THR A 539 -14.09 22.39 -4.55
C THR A 539 -13.91 23.89 -4.51
N ILE A 540 -14.85 24.64 -5.08
CA ILE A 540 -14.77 26.10 -5.21
C ILE A 540 -14.88 26.79 -3.84
N ASP A 541 -15.57 26.16 -2.88
CA ASP A 541 -16.01 26.75 -1.62
C ASP A 541 -15.27 26.23 -0.38
N GLN A 542 -14.26 25.37 -0.52
CA GLN A 542 -13.56 24.75 0.62
C GLN A 542 -12.05 24.83 0.44
N GLU A 543 -11.38 25.34 1.46
CA GLU A 543 -9.93 25.24 1.55
C GLU A 543 -9.53 23.82 1.98
N PRO A 544 -8.48 23.23 1.39
CA PRO A 544 -7.93 21.98 1.87
C PRO A 544 -7.45 22.13 3.32
N ASN A 545 -7.79 21.17 4.17
CA ASN A 545 -7.10 20.94 5.44
C ASN A 545 -5.58 21.05 5.23
N GLN A 546 -4.90 21.87 6.02
CA GLN A 546 -3.45 22.11 5.91
C GLN A 546 -2.62 21.26 6.88
N SER A 547 -3.26 20.68 7.90
CA SER A 547 -2.59 19.95 8.97
C SER A 547 -2.27 18.49 8.60
N ALA A 548 -2.95 17.89 7.64
CA ALA A 548 -2.72 16.49 7.26
C ALA A 548 -1.26 16.15 6.92
N GLU A 549 -0.75 15.05 7.48
CA GLU A 549 0.65 14.60 7.37
C GLU A 549 0.92 13.75 6.13
N PHE A 550 -0.12 13.10 5.61
CA PHE A 550 -0.09 12.46 4.30
C PHE A 550 -1.35 12.82 3.51
N TYR A 551 -1.23 13.01 2.20
CA TYR A 551 -2.36 13.46 1.42
C TYR A 551 -2.25 13.15 -0.07
N GLN A 552 -3.40 13.21 -0.74
CA GLN A 552 -3.49 13.24 -2.19
C GLN A 552 -4.53 14.26 -2.61
N THR A 553 -4.31 14.94 -3.74
CA THR A 553 -5.21 15.97 -4.27
C THR A 553 -5.78 15.55 -5.62
N PHE A 554 -7.07 15.81 -5.83
CA PHE A 554 -7.80 15.39 -7.01
C PHE A 554 -8.56 16.58 -7.59
N GLN A 555 -8.49 16.78 -8.91
CA GLN A 555 -9.35 17.73 -9.60
C GLN A 555 -10.84 17.34 -9.48
N ALA A 556 -11.74 18.32 -9.63
CA ALA A 556 -13.16 18.16 -9.36
C ALA A 556 -13.83 17.01 -10.15
N ARG A 557 -13.35 16.76 -11.39
CA ARG A 557 -13.85 15.67 -12.26
C ARG A 557 -13.31 14.29 -11.91
N SER A 558 -12.35 14.20 -10.99
CA SER A 558 -11.71 12.95 -10.57
C SER A 558 -12.35 12.35 -9.30
N ARG A 559 -13.60 12.70 -8.98
CA ARG A 559 -14.34 12.21 -7.79
C ARG A 559 -14.34 10.69 -7.66
N GLN A 560 -14.60 9.97 -8.76
CA GLN A 560 -14.60 8.50 -8.75
C GLN A 560 -13.19 7.94 -8.55
N SER A 561 -12.18 8.55 -9.16
CA SER A 561 -10.78 8.17 -8.95
C SER A 561 -10.37 8.35 -7.49
N ARG A 562 -10.77 9.47 -6.86
CA ARG A 562 -10.50 9.75 -5.44
C ARG A 562 -11.02 8.67 -4.50
N GLN A 563 -12.21 8.14 -4.76
CA GLN A 563 -12.82 7.11 -3.89
C GLN A 563 -11.90 5.89 -3.76
N ARG A 564 -11.26 5.49 -4.86
CA ARG A 564 -10.29 4.39 -4.87
C ARG A 564 -9.08 4.62 -3.96
N TRP A 565 -8.73 5.86 -3.63
CA TRP A 565 -7.63 6.12 -2.71
C TRP A 565 -7.95 5.72 -1.28
N PHE A 566 -9.23 5.64 -0.90
CA PHE A 566 -9.61 5.14 0.42
C PHE A 566 -9.42 3.62 0.58
N GLU A 567 -9.17 2.87 -0.51
CA GLU A 567 -8.89 1.42 -0.45
C GLU A 567 -7.63 1.07 0.37
N ILE A 568 -6.78 2.04 0.72
CA ILE A 568 -5.66 1.82 1.66
C ILE A 568 -6.12 1.61 3.12
N ALA A 569 -7.37 1.96 3.42
CA ALA A 569 -7.95 1.85 4.74
C ALA A 569 -8.33 0.40 5.05
N SER A 570 -7.93 -0.05 6.24
CA SER A 570 -8.29 -1.37 6.77
C SER A 570 -9.71 -1.38 7.35
N PHE A 571 -10.17 -0.22 7.83
CA PHE A 571 -11.46 -0.07 8.47
C PHE A 571 -12.12 1.25 8.08
N HIS A 572 -13.44 1.24 8.03
CA HIS A 572 -14.25 2.38 7.61
C HIS A 572 -15.22 2.74 8.75
N LEU A 573 -15.21 4.01 9.16
CA LEU A 573 -16.11 4.57 10.16
C LEU A 573 -16.85 5.78 9.59
N PHE A 574 -18.14 5.85 9.88
CA PHE A 574 -19.04 6.89 9.40
C PHE A 574 -19.56 7.69 10.59
N LEU A 575 -19.07 8.93 10.75
CA LEU A 575 -19.71 9.93 11.59
C LEU A 575 -20.95 10.49 10.88
N ILE A 576 -21.81 11.19 11.62
CA ILE A 576 -22.98 11.85 11.03
C ILE A 576 -22.58 12.75 9.85
N GLY A 577 -23.37 12.71 8.79
CA GLY A 577 -23.03 13.39 7.55
C GLY A 577 -24.13 13.38 6.51
N GLY A 578 -23.92 14.12 5.43
CA GLY A 578 -24.91 14.32 4.38
C GLY A 578 -24.76 13.35 3.20
N VAL A 579 -25.14 13.81 2.01
CA VAL A 579 -25.10 13.02 0.77
C VAL A 579 -23.69 12.54 0.39
N GLY A 580 -22.65 13.29 0.74
CA GLY A 580 -21.26 12.85 0.55
C GLY A 580 -20.93 11.63 1.40
N THR A 581 -21.31 11.64 2.68
CA THR A 581 -21.13 10.48 3.57
C THR A 581 -21.97 9.28 3.12
N LEU A 582 -23.19 9.52 2.63
CA LEU A 582 -24.05 8.46 2.09
C LEU A 582 -23.46 7.81 0.82
N GLU A 583 -22.79 8.59 -0.03
CA GLU A 583 -22.05 8.03 -1.17
C GLU A 583 -20.95 7.09 -0.70
N GLU A 584 -20.11 7.50 0.26
CA GLU A 584 -19.01 6.68 0.78
C GLU A 584 -19.51 5.40 1.45
N ILE A 585 -20.66 5.46 2.14
CA ILE A 585 -21.36 4.28 2.64
C ILE A 585 -21.73 3.34 1.48
N GLY A 586 -22.39 3.86 0.45
CA GLY A 586 -22.80 3.07 -0.72
C GLY A 586 -21.63 2.36 -1.38
N LEU A 587 -20.53 3.09 -1.61
CA LEU A 587 -19.29 2.58 -2.20
C LEU A 587 -18.67 1.48 -1.35
N THR A 588 -18.49 1.73 -0.06
CA THR A 588 -17.89 0.76 0.89
C THR A 588 -18.69 -0.54 0.88
N LEU A 589 -20.02 -0.46 0.98
CA LEU A 589 -20.89 -1.64 0.97
C LEU A 589 -20.83 -2.39 -0.36
N THR A 590 -20.75 -1.69 -1.49
CA THR A 590 -20.62 -2.32 -2.81
C THR A 590 -19.24 -2.95 -3.03
N ASP A 591 -18.17 -2.31 -2.56
CA ASP A 591 -16.81 -2.82 -2.70
C ASP A 591 -16.59 -4.08 -1.87
N MET A 592 -17.15 -4.15 -0.65
CA MET A 592 -17.18 -5.37 0.15
C MET A 592 -17.95 -6.49 -0.55
N LYS A 593 -19.05 -6.16 -1.23
CA LYS A 593 -19.86 -7.13 -1.98
C LYS A 593 -19.14 -7.65 -3.22
N LEU A 594 -18.41 -6.78 -3.93
CA LEU A 594 -17.64 -7.13 -5.12
C LEU A 594 -16.31 -7.83 -4.81
N GLY A 595 -15.89 -7.84 -3.53
CA GLY A 595 -14.60 -8.38 -3.08
C GLY A 595 -13.42 -7.49 -3.43
N VAL A 596 -13.67 -6.19 -3.69
CA VAL A 596 -12.63 -5.17 -3.91
C VAL A 596 -11.92 -4.84 -2.61
N ILE A 597 -12.69 -4.67 -1.53
CA ILE A 597 -12.17 -4.55 -0.16
C ILE A 597 -12.63 -5.73 0.70
N GLU A 598 -11.93 -5.99 1.80
CA GLU A 598 -12.24 -7.09 2.71
C GLU A 598 -13.61 -6.90 3.40
N ARG A 599 -14.21 -8.02 3.85
CA ARG A 599 -15.44 -7.99 4.66
C ARG A 599 -15.14 -7.55 6.10
N SER A 600 -14.62 -6.35 6.27
CA SER A 600 -14.22 -5.76 7.56
C SER A 600 -15.41 -5.19 8.34
N PRO A 601 -15.33 -5.09 9.68
CA PRO A 601 -16.37 -4.44 10.48
C PRO A 601 -16.49 -2.94 10.17
N LEU A 602 -17.73 -2.47 10.03
CA LEU A 602 -18.12 -1.08 9.75
C LEU A 602 -18.78 -0.47 10.97
N VAL A 603 -18.39 0.76 11.32
CA VAL A 603 -18.98 1.49 12.45
C VAL A 603 -19.67 2.76 11.96
N PHE A 604 -20.94 2.91 12.28
CA PHE A 604 -21.73 4.12 12.09
C PHE A 604 -21.92 4.77 13.44
N PHE A 605 -21.21 5.86 13.67
CA PHE A 605 -21.12 6.49 14.98
C PHE A 605 -21.94 7.78 15.03
N ASP A 606 -22.75 7.92 16.08
CA ASP A 606 -23.48 9.15 16.39
C ASP A 606 -23.19 9.63 17.82
N GLY A 607 -22.21 10.52 17.94
CA GLY A 607 -21.87 11.17 19.21
C GLY A 607 -22.72 12.42 19.54
N SER A 608 -23.70 12.79 18.70
CA SER A 608 -24.33 14.11 18.76
C SER A 608 -25.32 14.30 19.92
N GLY A 609 -25.98 13.21 20.34
CA GLY A 609 -26.95 13.20 21.46
C GLY A 609 -28.35 13.69 21.12
N ASN A 610 -28.69 13.92 19.85
CA ASN A 610 -29.98 14.46 19.41
C ASN A 610 -30.82 13.38 18.68
N GLY A 611 -31.30 12.39 19.43
CA GLY A 611 -31.85 11.17 18.82
C GLY A 611 -30.75 10.33 18.15
N PHE A 612 -31.13 9.21 17.54
CA PHE A 612 -30.17 8.36 16.84
C PHE A 612 -30.19 8.64 15.33
N TYR A 613 -29.18 9.36 14.84
CA TYR A 613 -29.08 9.84 13.47
C TYR A 613 -29.25 8.74 12.42
N TRP A 614 -28.67 7.57 12.68
CA TRP A 614 -28.64 6.44 11.75
C TRP A 614 -29.92 5.59 11.70
N GLN A 615 -30.98 5.98 12.44
CA GLN A 615 -32.21 5.19 12.52
C GLN A 615 -32.84 4.88 11.16
N GLY A 616 -32.98 5.88 10.29
CA GLY A 616 -33.59 5.68 8.97
C GLY A 616 -32.77 4.75 8.06
N LEU A 617 -31.43 4.85 8.11
CA LEU A 617 -30.56 3.95 7.35
C LEU A 617 -30.62 2.51 7.91
N ARG A 618 -30.69 2.36 9.23
CA ARG A 618 -30.87 1.07 9.91
C ARG A 618 -32.14 0.36 9.45
N GLU A 619 -33.26 1.08 9.43
CA GLU A 619 -34.55 0.57 8.96
C GLU A 619 -34.48 0.20 7.47
N GLN A 620 -33.85 1.03 6.64
CA GLN A 620 -33.70 0.77 5.21
C GLN A 620 -32.84 -0.47 4.94
N LEU A 621 -31.73 -0.67 5.66
CA LEU A 621 -30.88 -1.86 5.55
C LEU A 621 -31.63 -3.12 5.98
N ALA A 622 -32.39 -3.04 7.06
CA ALA A 622 -33.23 -4.16 7.53
C ALA A 622 -34.30 -4.53 6.47
N GLU A 623 -34.94 -3.54 5.85
CA GLU A 623 -35.91 -3.78 4.79
C GLU A 623 -35.27 -4.39 3.54
N MET A 624 -34.10 -3.91 3.14
CA MET A 624 -33.34 -4.53 2.04
C MET A 624 -32.94 -5.97 2.36
N ALA A 625 -32.53 -6.27 3.59
CA ALA A 625 -32.23 -7.64 4.02
C ALA A 625 -33.49 -8.52 3.98
N ARG A 626 -34.63 -8.04 4.48
CA ARG A 626 -35.92 -8.74 4.44
C ARG A 626 -36.38 -9.06 3.02
N GLN A 627 -36.11 -8.16 2.06
CA GLN A 627 -36.40 -8.37 0.65
C GLN A 627 -35.30 -9.13 -0.12
N GLY A 628 -34.23 -9.60 0.53
CA GLY A 628 -33.13 -10.30 -0.13
C GLY A 628 -32.29 -9.42 -1.07
N ARG A 629 -32.28 -8.10 -0.85
CA ARG A 629 -31.53 -7.11 -1.67
C ARG A 629 -30.13 -6.82 -1.14
N VAL A 630 -29.82 -7.27 0.08
CA VAL A 630 -28.49 -7.18 0.71
C VAL A 630 -28.09 -8.56 1.23
N PRO A 631 -26.83 -9.00 1.06
CA PRO A 631 -26.37 -10.26 1.62
C PRO A 631 -26.46 -10.26 3.16
N PRO A 632 -26.94 -11.33 3.81
CA PRO A 632 -27.09 -11.37 5.27
C PRO A 632 -25.80 -11.06 6.03
N TRP A 633 -24.67 -11.61 5.57
CA TRP A 633 -23.34 -11.40 6.19
C TRP A 633 -22.92 -9.93 6.24
N LEU A 634 -23.47 -9.05 5.39
CA LEU A 634 -23.12 -7.63 5.38
C LEU A 634 -23.73 -6.92 6.58
N ILE A 635 -24.96 -7.27 6.95
CA ILE A 635 -25.63 -6.72 8.14
C ILE A 635 -24.86 -7.09 9.41
N ASP A 636 -24.32 -8.31 9.45
CA ASP A 636 -23.45 -8.75 10.54
C ASP A 636 -22.20 -7.88 10.71
N GLN A 637 -21.65 -7.33 9.63
CA GLN A 637 -20.47 -6.49 9.69
C GLN A 637 -20.77 -5.04 10.12
N VAL A 638 -22.01 -4.68 10.47
CA VAL A 638 -22.38 -3.30 10.77
C VAL A 638 -22.70 -3.10 12.26
N LEU A 639 -22.00 -2.17 12.90
CA LEU A 639 -22.39 -1.58 14.18
C LEU A 639 -22.88 -0.16 13.95
N MET A 640 -24.11 0.13 14.35
CA MET A 640 -24.59 1.51 14.44
C MET A 640 -24.80 1.86 15.91
N THR A 641 -24.03 2.82 16.46
CA THR A 641 -23.99 3.10 17.90
C THR A 641 -23.75 4.58 18.21
N SER A 642 -24.22 5.01 19.39
CA SER A 642 -23.84 6.29 20.02
C SER A 642 -22.87 6.13 21.19
N ASP A 643 -22.49 4.88 21.49
CA ASP A 643 -21.58 4.52 22.57
C ASP A 643 -20.20 4.16 21.99
N PRO A 644 -19.14 4.96 22.24
CA PRO A 644 -17.80 4.67 21.76
C PRO A 644 -17.19 3.42 22.42
N ASP A 645 -17.67 3.00 23.60
CA ASP A 645 -17.14 1.83 24.31
C ASP A 645 -17.60 0.51 23.72
N ALA A 646 -18.71 0.51 22.97
CA ALA A 646 -19.18 -0.66 22.23
C ALA A 646 -18.28 -1.02 21.03
N VAL A 647 -17.43 -0.08 20.58
CA VAL A 647 -16.65 -0.24 19.34
C VAL A 647 -15.52 -1.27 19.48
N PRO A 648 -14.66 -1.24 20.51
CA PRO A 648 -13.64 -2.27 20.70
C PRO A 648 -14.21 -3.68 20.80
N ASP A 649 -15.31 -3.87 21.54
CA ASP A 649 -15.94 -5.18 21.72
C ASP A 649 -16.48 -5.72 20.39
N PHE A 650 -17.12 -4.85 19.60
CA PHE A 650 -17.58 -5.21 18.27
C PHE A 650 -16.43 -5.61 17.34
N TYR A 651 -15.32 -4.86 17.34
CA TYR A 651 -14.13 -5.24 16.58
C TYR A 651 -13.57 -6.58 17.04
N LYS A 652 -13.39 -6.79 18.34
CA LYS A 652 -12.91 -8.07 18.89
C LYS A 652 -13.79 -9.24 18.49
N GLN A 653 -15.11 -9.08 18.59
CA GLN A 653 -16.08 -10.11 18.22
C GLN A 653 -16.04 -10.43 16.72
N ARG A 654 -16.13 -9.40 15.86
CA ARG A 654 -16.22 -9.62 14.40
C ARG A 654 -14.90 -10.05 13.78
N LEU A 655 -13.78 -9.60 14.34
CA LEU A 655 -12.45 -10.05 13.94
C LEU A 655 -12.03 -11.34 14.65
N ARG A 656 -12.79 -11.84 15.63
CA ARG A 656 -12.44 -13.01 16.46
C ARG A 656 -11.02 -12.89 17.01
N LEU A 657 -10.76 -11.78 17.70
CA LEU A 657 -9.48 -11.52 18.37
C LEU A 657 -9.52 -12.06 19.80
N GLY A 658 -8.41 -12.66 20.23
CA GLY A 658 -8.23 -13.26 21.55
C GLY A 658 -7.80 -12.30 22.66
#